data_AF-A0A960QJ24-F1
#
_entry.id   AF-A0A960QJ24-F1
#
_cell.length_a   1.000
_cell.length_b   1.000
_cell.length_c   1.000
_cell.angle_alpha   90.00
_cell.angle_beta   90.00
_cell.angle_gamma   90.00
#
_symmetry.space_group_name_H-M   'P 1'
#
loop_
_entity.id
_entity.type
_entity.pdbx_description
1 polymer ?
#
loop_
_entity_poly.entity_id
_entity_poly.type
_entity_poly.pdbx_seq_one_letter_code
_entity_poly.pdbx_strand_id
1 'polypeptide(L)'
;MSRCLTIFTKPIASLALVSLSISISASAEEWTSFTVDTLNGYSFTHSHLVDGRFVMGTNGVVSVQDDFDLTDFSEIDNSGARVFDPSFIAIRSETSALIGGGGFFGPSGVFPFDPSSPTTPISDAPLSLQNYAGVFWKHPTSGREGWLISGGNGSGGANNVTFVSVDGVHAGPVTEVLSAYSAGITTNSGGDLFVALADYDTQIDNQLFIFPADLIDAAVEAIILGTPAPVTKSSASNPFQGDASGTIAVDALGRVWFGGYQINHLQAWDPTTGVTRCFFPDHSPIINASGPPSYAPKAFAEGGVDYLSFLANDSYYNTGSELILGYKPVSELAVRSVQFTQTGSEATEAAGTVVGTVSITPSPTEQVTVQLLVSGSATQGEDFEVPNELVFGVGEDQKEVTISLIDDRIPREGVETIVLTLSQPIPQAEAGLGAVGSEVFTIELEDNDTIPVISLTQSFGPAGVGAPFSHQVVTDGGGEALRWTAQGLPPGLKIDPKTGIISGTPTSSGEFDRIVISAINAFGRATSRVYLLVVAPIPTLATGQFSGLFDRESPESDGLGARVDLAINQRGRWSGRVLIGRKRYSIRGTLDTSGVSPTLNATFRHLGTPIAASITIDPNTGSLSGGFSGGGSLTGWRHTPNLDRDGRCHFFLAVPGGPAPEIPEGTGFGIVRFGTNGTARTVGRTADGSPFSSAGRIGPQGEVIVYQALYRNPGSLLGNLQIANDLPQTLTGDLTWSKPSQPRGRAYSDGWTNPINLKAQGGKYRPVVGATLPVGALPSLDPNAQLLIQDAGIDQFGTNPQTFGIRLLSSRRGLIDSPQKFSINSGSGRFQSVITLGSGTDRRRFATSGLLIPELGTADPFDTVGHGYFLFPVDPNQIRSGMVVLEPAP
;
A
#
# COMPACT_ATOMS: atom_id res chain seq x y z
N MET A 1 61.94 40.41 22.70
CA MET A 1 61.16 41.51 23.32
C MET A 1 61.41 42.75 22.49
N SER A 2 60.72 42.74 21.36
CA SER A 2 61.30 43.13 20.09
C SER A 2 60.21 43.10 19.03
N ARG A 3 60.53 43.76 17.91
CA ARG A 3 60.07 43.46 16.54
C ARG A 3 58.76 44.15 16.16
N CYS A 4 58.84 45.11 15.23
CA CYS A 4 58.98 44.89 13.77
C CYS A 4 57.65 44.38 13.22
N LEU A 5 57.13 44.79 12.07
CA LEU A 5 57.82 44.98 10.80
C LEU A 5 56.78 45.67 9.89
N THR A 6 56.87 46.99 9.69
CA THR A 6 57.29 47.63 8.43
C THR A 6 57.59 46.67 7.28
N ILE A 7 57.04 46.93 6.08
CA ILE A 7 57.67 46.82 4.73
C ILE A 7 56.69 46.20 3.73
N PHE A 8 56.46 46.75 2.54
CA PHE A 8 56.70 48.07 1.92
C PHE A 8 56.03 47.92 0.53
N THR A 9 55.31 48.96 0.08
CA THR A 9 55.27 49.49 -1.31
C THR A 9 54.93 48.56 -2.49
N LYS A 10 54.10 48.94 -3.49
CA LYS A 10 54.10 50.18 -4.31
C LYS A 10 52.86 50.11 -5.28
N PRO A 11 52.53 51.13 -6.09
CA PRO A 11 51.35 51.99 -5.92
C PRO A 11 50.29 51.87 -7.02
N ILE A 12 49.09 52.38 -6.76
CA ILE A 12 48.07 52.68 -7.78
C ILE A 12 47.93 54.21 -7.87
N ALA A 13 48.21 54.76 -9.05
CA ALA A 13 47.69 56.05 -9.54
C ALA A 13 46.34 55.73 -10.22
N SER A 14 45.28 56.53 -10.23
CA SER A 14 45.03 57.94 -9.97
C SER A 14 43.50 58.07 -9.81
N LEU A 15 43.00 58.70 -8.76
CA LEU A 15 41.64 59.26 -8.76
C LEU A 15 41.69 60.64 -8.12
N ALA A 16 41.16 61.62 -8.84
CA ALA A 16 41.14 63.03 -8.46
C ALA A 16 40.21 63.26 -7.25
N LEU A 17 40.67 64.13 -6.36
CA LEU A 17 39.92 64.69 -5.24
C LEU A 17 38.64 65.38 -5.74
N VAL A 18 37.52 65.07 -5.09
CA VAL A 18 36.52 66.08 -4.73
C VAL A 18 36.30 65.97 -3.22
N SER A 19 36.34 67.12 -2.58
CA SER A 19 36.31 67.36 -1.14
C SER A 19 35.05 66.83 -0.47
N LEU A 20 35.27 66.06 0.59
CA LEU A 20 34.28 65.63 1.56
C LEU A 20 33.93 66.80 2.48
N SER A 21 32.72 67.36 2.32
CA SER A 21 32.04 68.08 3.40
C SER A 21 31.02 67.12 4.01
N ILE A 22 31.29 66.75 5.26
CA ILE A 22 30.36 66.01 6.13
C ILE A 22 29.16 66.94 6.38
N SER A 23 28.00 66.53 5.87
CA SER A 23 26.71 67.07 6.29
C SER A 23 26.02 66.01 7.14
N ILE A 24 25.60 66.45 8.32
CA ILE A 24 24.75 65.74 9.27
C ILE A 24 23.50 65.21 8.53
N SER A 25 23.06 64.01 8.89
CA SER A 25 21.83 63.34 8.45
C SER A 25 20.64 64.29 8.47
N ALA A 26 20.22 64.75 7.29
CA ALA A 26 18.88 65.26 7.06
C ALA A 26 18.05 64.06 6.59
N SER A 27 16.89 63.81 7.20
CA SER A 27 15.86 63.01 6.54
C SER A 27 15.67 63.59 5.14
N ALA A 28 15.65 62.75 4.10
CA ALA A 28 15.14 63.20 2.83
C ALA A 28 13.66 63.49 3.07
N GLU A 29 13.26 64.77 3.05
CA GLU A 29 11.85 65.14 3.19
C GLU A 29 11.04 64.34 2.14
N GLU A 30 10.08 63.54 2.61
CA GLU A 30 9.27 62.68 1.73
C GLU A 30 8.35 63.54 0.84
N TRP A 31 8.14 64.81 1.20
CA TRP A 31 7.27 65.77 0.52
C TRP A 31 7.93 67.14 0.39
N THR A 32 7.75 67.80 -0.76
CA THR A 32 7.97 69.25 -0.85
C THR A 32 6.72 69.94 -0.31
N SER A 33 6.83 70.88 0.63
CA SER A 33 5.67 71.57 1.20
C SER A 33 5.88 73.06 1.48
N PHE A 34 4.80 73.85 1.41
CA PHE A 34 4.80 75.28 1.73
C PHE A 34 3.41 75.78 2.18
N THR A 35 3.39 76.85 2.97
CA THR A 35 2.14 77.51 3.41
C THR A 35 1.50 78.26 2.24
N VAL A 36 0.21 78.00 1.99
CA VAL A 36 -0.55 78.57 0.86
C VAL A 36 -1.53 79.66 1.26
N ASP A 37 -2.11 79.58 2.46
CA ASP A 37 -3.04 80.60 2.99
C ASP A 37 -3.23 80.40 4.50
N THR A 38 -3.95 81.33 5.14
CA THR A 38 -4.54 81.13 6.47
C THR A 38 -6.02 80.81 6.33
N LEU A 39 -6.49 79.77 7.02
CA LEU A 39 -7.87 79.32 6.97
C LEU A 39 -8.83 80.39 7.52
N ASN A 40 -9.54 81.08 6.63
CA ASN A 40 -10.48 82.16 6.99
C ASN A 40 -11.93 81.69 7.23
N GLY A 41 -12.21 80.39 7.14
CA GLY A 41 -13.55 79.80 7.32
C GLY A 41 -13.51 78.28 7.51
N TYR A 42 -14.65 77.60 7.52
CA TYR A 42 -14.71 76.15 7.80
C TYR A 42 -14.49 75.24 6.60
N SER A 43 -14.56 75.81 5.40
CA SER A 43 -14.50 75.05 4.17
C SER A 43 -13.39 75.58 3.29
N PHE A 44 -12.66 74.62 2.75
CA PHE A 44 -11.54 74.81 1.89
C PHE A 44 -11.49 73.65 0.90
N THR A 45 -10.90 73.88 -0.25
CA THR A 45 -10.66 72.84 -1.24
C THR A 45 -9.53 73.29 -2.14
N HIS A 46 -8.86 72.33 -2.75
CA HIS A 46 -7.94 72.60 -3.83
C HIS A 46 -8.15 71.70 -5.04
N SER A 47 -7.53 72.14 -6.13
CA SER A 47 -7.24 71.34 -7.31
C SER A 47 -5.99 71.91 -7.98
N HIS A 48 -5.56 71.28 -9.05
CA HIS A 48 -4.49 71.79 -9.90
C HIS A 48 -5.00 72.04 -11.32
N LEU A 49 -4.46 73.08 -11.96
CA LEU A 49 -4.59 73.29 -13.38
C LEU A 49 -3.78 72.25 -14.16
N VAL A 50 -4.03 72.17 -15.47
CA VAL A 50 -3.32 71.25 -16.38
C VAL A 50 -1.84 71.60 -16.56
N ASP A 51 -1.44 72.81 -16.15
CA ASP A 51 -0.07 73.33 -16.10
C ASP A 51 0.51 73.28 -14.66
N GLY A 52 -0.06 72.45 -13.79
CA GLY A 52 0.41 72.23 -12.42
C GLY A 52 0.01 73.28 -11.39
N ARG A 53 -0.34 74.50 -11.80
CA ARG A 53 -0.65 75.61 -10.89
C ARG A 53 -1.76 75.24 -9.91
N PHE A 54 -1.52 75.55 -8.63
CA PHE A 54 -2.44 75.28 -7.54
C PHE A 54 -3.63 76.23 -7.56
N VAL A 55 -4.83 75.69 -7.43
CA VAL A 55 -6.09 76.45 -7.31
C VAL A 55 -6.70 76.15 -5.96
N MET A 56 -7.02 77.19 -5.21
CA MET A 56 -7.51 77.10 -3.85
C MET A 56 -8.81 77.86 -3.70
N GLY A 57 -9.77 77.28 -2.98
CA GLY A 57 -10.96 77.97 -2.55
C GLY A 57 -11.02 78.02 -1.04
N THR A 58 -11.18 79.21 -0.45
CA THR A 58 -11.40 79.41 0.99
C THR A 58 -12.47 80.48 1.21
N ASN A 59 -13.53 80.16 1.96
CA ASN A 59 -14.57 81.11 2.42
C ASN A 59 -14.95 82.23 1.42
N GLY A 60 -15.42 81.87 0.22
CA GLY A 60 -15.86 82.83 -0.81
C GLY A 60 -14.75 83.47 -1.66
N VAL A 61 -13.49 83.10 -1.42
CA VAL A 61 -12.32 83.49 -2.22
C VAL A 61 -11.85 82.29 -3.04
N VAL A 62 -11.51 82.53 -4.30
CA VAL A 62 -10.80 81.57 -5.15
C VAL A 62 -9.49 82.21 -5.55
N SER A 63 -8.39 81.52 -5.32
CA SER A 63 -7.05 81.97 -5.65
C SER A 63 -6.39 80.96 -6.59
N VAL A 64 -5.64 81.47 -7.56
CA VAL A 64 -4.84 80.66 -8.48
C VAL A 64 -3.39 81.07 -8.32
N GLN A 65 -2.51 80.08 -8.21
CA GLN A 65 -1.07 80.29 -8.14
C GLN A 65 -0.58 81.00 -9.42
N ASP A 66 0.33 81.95 -9.28
CA ASP A 66 0.82 82.72 -10.43
C ASP A 66 1.67 81.84 -11.37
N ASP A 67 2.51 80.96 -10.82
CA ASP A 67 3.33 79.98 -11.54
C ASP A 67 3.55 78.73 -10.66
N PHE A 68 3.78 77.58 -11.28
CA PHE A 68 4.04 76.34 -10.55
C PHE A 68 5.31 76.48 -9.69
N ASP A 69 5.33 75.86 -8.51
CA ASP A 69 6.40 75.95 -7.51
C ASP A 69 6.69 77.34 -6.91
N LEU A 70 5.91 78.38 -7.22
CA LEU A 70 6.01 79.70 -6.57
C LEU A 70 4.98 79.89 -5.45
N THR A 71 5.22 80.79 -4.49
CA THR A 71 4.31 81.03 -3.36
C THR A 71 3.27 82.13 -3.61
N ASP A 72 3.33 82.81 -4.75
CA ASP A 72 2.47 83.95 -5.06
C ASP A 72 1.13 83.50 -5.68
N PHE A 73 0.06 84.21 -5.32
CA PHE A 73 -1.32 83.90 -5.69
C PHE A 73 -2.06 85.14 -6.19
N SER A 74 -2.88 84.94 -7.21
CA SER A 74 -3.86 85.90 -7.71
C SER A 74 -5.28 85.48 -7.33
N GLU A 75 -6.04 86.37 -6.69
CA GLU A 75 -7.47 86.16 -6.40
C GLU A 75 -8.31 86.33 -7.67
N ILE A 76 -9.25 85.41 -7.90
CA ILE A 76 -10.27 85.50 -8.95
C ILE A 76 -11.36 86.49 -8.52
N ASP A 77 -11.74 87.40 -9.41
CA ASP A 77 -12.73 88.43 -9.13
C ASP A 77 -14.10 87.85 -8.71
N ASN A 78 -14.49 88.13 -7.46
CA ASN A 78 -15.81 87.82 -6.90
C ASN A 78 -16.64 89.09 -6.62
N SER A 79 -16.46 90.16 -7.42
CA SER A 79 -17.16 91.44 -7.30
C SER A 79 -18.69 91.37 -7.38
N GLY A 80 -19.25 90.22 -7.81
CA GLY A 80 -20.68 89.91 -7.75
C GLY A 80 -21.21 89.56 -6.34
N ALA A 81 -20.35 89.56 -5.30
CA ALA A 81 -20.69 89.22 -3.92
C ALA A 81 -21.35 87.83 -3.76
N ARG A 82 -20.85 86.83 -4.52
CA ARG A 82 -21.34 85.46 -4.43
C ARG A 82 -20.80 84.82 -3.15
N VAL A 83 -21.69 84.37 -2.28
CA VAL A 83 -21.33 83.58 -1.10
C VAL A 83 -21.41 82.11 -1.47
N PHE A 84 -20.28 81.42 -1.48
CA PHE A 84 -20.19 79.98 -1.64
C PHE A 84 -19.29 79.39 -0.55
N ASP A 85 -19.65 78.20 -0.08
CA ASP A 85 -18.95 77.44 0.96
C ASP A 85 -18.08 76.35 0.29
N PRO A 86 -16.83 76.65 -0.09
CA PRO A 86 -16.12 75.89 -1.12
C PRO A 86 -15.85 74.45 -0.66
N SER A 87 -16.50 73.50 -1.35
CA SER A 87 -16.46 72.06 -1.01
C SER A 87 -15.66 71.26 -2.03
N PHE A 88 -15.63 71.71 -3.29
CA PHE A 88 -14.77 71.14 -4.33
C PHE A 88 -14.44 72.17 -5.41
N ILE A 89 -13.32 71.94 -6.10
CA ILE A 89 -12.96 72.58 -7.38
C ILE A 89 -12.76 71.47 -8.40
N ALA A 90 -13.42 71.57 -9.55
CA ALA A 90 -13.29 70.63 -10.66
C ALA A 90 -12.77 71.35 -11.91
N ILE A 91 -11.52 71.04 -12.28
CA ILE A 91 -10.83 71.67 -13.41
C ILE A 91 -11.07 70.85 -14.68
N ARG A 92 -11.50 71.52 -15.75
CA ARG A 92 -11.58 70.95 -17.11
C ARG A 92 -10.38 71.34 -17.96
N SER A 93 -9.98 72.61 -17.90
CA SER A 93 -8.86 73.19 -18.66
C SER A 93 -8.35 74.46 -17.96
N GLU A 94 -7.25 75.04 -18.47
CA GLU A 94 -6.71 76.32 -17.98
C GLU A 94 -7.76 77.45 -17.95
N THR A 95 -8.75 77.38 -18.84
CA THR A 95 -9.78 78.39 -19.04
C THR A 95 -11.16 78.02 -18.51
N SER A 96 -11.32 76.82 -17.93
CA SER A 96 -12.64 76.28 -17.57
C SER A 96 -12.56 75.46 -16.29
N ALA A 97 -13.19 75.97 -15.26
CA ALA A 97 -13.32 75.31 -13.97
C ALA A 97 -14.69 75.55 -13.36
N LEU A 98 -15.01 74.72 -12.39
CA LEU A 98 -16.26 74.77 -11.64
C LEU A 98 -15.94 74.70 -10.15
N ILE A 99 -16.57 75.59 -9.38
CA ILE A 99 -16.51 75.58 -7.91
C ILE A 99 -17.89 75.34 -7.32
N GLY A 100 -17.98 74.38 -6.40
CA GLY A 100 -19.20 74.05 -5.67
C GLY A 100 -19.16 74.55 -4.23
N GLY A 101 -20.28 75.10 -3.75
CA GLY A 101 -20.38 75.75 -2.45
C GLY A 101 -21.17 74.99 -1.36
N GLY A 102 -21.18 73.66 -1.32
CA GLY A 102 -22.17 72.88 -0.57
C GLY A 102 -21.77 72.44 0.85
N GLY A 103 -22.29 73.13 1.86
CA GLY A 103 -22.22 72.73 3.27
C GLY A 103 -23.54 72.18 3.83
N PHE A 104 -23.55 71.84 5.13
CA PHE A 104 -24.68 71.29 5.90
C PHE A 104 -26.02 72.08 5.85
N PHE A 105 -26.06 73.24 5.21
CA PHE A 105 -27.15 74.20 5.24
C PHE A 105 -28.08 74.18 4.01
N GLY A 106 -27.93 73.18 3.12
CA GLY A 106 -28.81 72.95 1.97
C GLY A 106 -28.16 73.23 0.60
N PRO A 107 -28.95 73.22 -0.50
CA PRO A 107 -28.44 73.41 -1.85
C PRO A 107 -27.71 74.74 -2.01
N SER A 108 -26.56 74.73 -2.69
CA SER A 108 -25.76 75.91 -3.00
C SER A 108 -25.50 76.01 -4.50
N GLY A 109 -25.05 77.18 -4.95
CA GLY A 109 -24.71 77.38 -6.35
C GLY A 109 -23.45 76.62 -6.74
N VAL A 110 -23.45 76.11 -7.96
CA VAL A 110 -22.30 75.51 -8.63
C VAL A 110 -21.85 76.53 -9.66
N PHE A 111 -20.68 77.17 -9.50
CA PHE A 111 -20.31 78.37 -10.26
C PHE A 111 -19.16 78.09 -11.24
N PRO A 112 -19.30 78.42 -12.54
CA PRO A 112 -18.21 78.33 -13.49
C PRO A 112 -17.32 79.58 -13.40
N PHE A 113 -16.02 79.39 -13.57
CA PHE A 113 -15.04 80.47 -13.62
C PHE A 113 -13.89 80.12 -14.58
N ASP A 114 -13.15 81.15 -15.01
CA ASP A 114 -11.96 81.04 -15.86
C ASP A 114 -10.71 81.22 -14.98
N PRO A 115 -9.96 80.13 -14.68
CA PRO A 115 -8.76 80.20 -13.86
C PRO A 115 -7.61 81.01 -14.49
N SER A 116 -7.59 81.13 -15.82
CA SER A 116 -6.53 81.86 -16.55
C SER A 116 -6.73 83.38 -16.56
N SER A 117 -7.93 83.84 -16.18
CA SER A 117 -8.31 85.25 -16.22
C SER A 117 -8.78 85.74 -14.85
N PRO A 118 -7.90 85.97 -13.85
CA PRO A 118 -8.29 86.36 -12.50
C PRO A 118 -9.14 87.63 -12.42
N THR A 119 -9.06 88.51 -13.43
CA THR A 119 -9.88 89.74 -13.50
C THR A 119 -11.30 89.52 -14.05
N THR A 120 -11.63 88.32 -14.54
CA THR A 120 -12.96 88.00 -15.07
C THR A 120 -13.85 87.51 -13.93
N PRO A 121 -15.03 88.12 -13.68
CA PRO A 121 -15.89 87.72 -12.59
C PRO A 121 -16.39 86.27 -12.71
N ILE A 122 -16.53 85.59 -11.57
CA ILE A 122 -17.20 84.29 -11.48
C ILE A 122 -18.62 84.39 -12.08
N SER A 123 -18.96 83.45 -12.97
CA SER A 123 -20.24 83.43 -13.70
C SER A 123 -21.40 82.96 -12.81
N ASP A 124 -22.64 83.27 -13.21
CA ASP A 124 -23.84 82.80 -12.49
C ASP A 124 -23.93 81.26 -12.50
N ALA A 125 -24.46 80.69 -11.42
CA ALA A 125 -24.57 79.25 -11.27
C ALA A 125 -25.59 78.66 -12.27
N PRO A 126 -25.19 77.72 -13.15
CA PRO A 126 -26.13 76.99 -14.00
C PRO A 126 -27.13 76.15 -13.20
N LEU A 127 -26.78 75.72 -11.98
CA LEU A 127 -27.60 74.86 -11.11
C LEU A 127 -27.39 75.16 -9.63
N SER A 128 -28.41 74.85 -8.80
CA SER A 128 -28.30 74.80 -7.35
C SER A 128 -28.45 73.36 -6.87
N LEU A 129 -27.39 72.82 -6.26
CA LEU A 129 -27.27 71.43 -5.83
C LEU A 129 -26.60 71.41 -4.46
N GLN A 130 -27.01 70.52 -3.55
CA GLN A 130 -26.15 70.21 -2.41
C GLN A 130 -25.00 69.34 -2.92
N ASN A 131 -23.76 69.67 -2.55
CA ASN A 131 -22.57 69.10 -3.13
C ASN A 131 -21.47 68.98 -2.09
N TYR A 132 -20.74 67.87 -2.07
CA TYR A 132 -19.63 67.62 -1.14
C TYR A 132 -18.31 67.38 -1.87
N ALA A 133 -18.37 66.83 -3.08
CA ALA A 133 -17.22 66.57 -3.92
C ALA A 133 -17.60 66.68 -5.40
N GLY A 134 -16.62 66.95 -6.26
CA GLY A 134 -16.84 67.04 -7.69
C GLY A 134 -15.56 66.87 -8.47
N VAL A 135 -15.68 66.35 -9.69
CA VAL A 135 -14.57 66.07 -10.61
C VAL A 135 -15.02 66.30 -12.05
N PHE A 136 -14.08 66.70 -12.91
CA PHE A 136 -14.32 66.73 -14.34
C PHE A 136 -14.18 65.30 -14.90
N TRP A 137 -15.14 64.87 -15.70
CA TRP A 137 -15.20 63.54 -16.27
C TRP A 137 -15.25 63.61 -17.79
N LYS A 138 -14.53 62.68 -18.42
CA LYS A 138 -14.52 62.50 -19.88
C LYS A 138 -14.41 61.03 -20.21
N HIS A 139 -15.30 60.54 -21.05
CA HIS A 139 -15.22 59.18 -21.55
C HIS A 139 -14.14 59.09 -22.64
N PRO A 140 -13.20 58.12 -22.58
CA PRO A 140 -12.05 58.07 -23.49
C PRO A 140 -12.44 57.80 -24.95
N THR A 141 -13.56 57.12 -25.20
CA THR A 141 -13.94 56.67 -26.55
C THR A 141 -15.11 57.47 -27.14
N SER A 142 -16.17 57.70 -26.36
CA SER A 142 -17.35 58.45 -26.84
C SER A 142 -17.08 59.96 -26.90
N GLY A 143 -16.09 60.44 -26.14
CA GLY A 143 -15.74 61.85 -26.04
C GLY A 143 -16.77 62.70 -25.27
N ARG A 144 -17.84 62.09 -24.72
CA ARG A 144 -18.77 62.78 -23.83
C ARG A 144 -18.03 63.25 -22.57
N GLU A 145 -18.31 64.48 -22.17
CA GLU A 145 -17.61 65.13 -21.06
C GLU A 145 -18.54 66.07 -20.29
N GLY A 146 -18.19 66.32 -19.03
CA GLY A 146 -18.91 67.20 -18.12
C GLY A 146 -18.40 67.04 -16.70
N TRP A 147 -19.16 67.55 -15.73
CA TRP A 147 -18.81 67.43 -14.31
C TRP A 147 -19.66 66.38 -13.63
N LEU A 148 -19.01 65.54 -12.83
CA LEU A 148 -19.66 64.63 -11.89
C LEU A 148 -19.59 65.27 -10.52
N ILE A 149 -20.73 65.40 -9.86
CA ILE A 149 -20.87 66.08 -8.57
C ILE A 149 -21.57 65.12 -7.62
N SER A 150 -20.93 64.82 -6.49
CA SER A 150 -21.52 64.03 -5.41
C SER A 150 -22.20 64.96 -4.40
N GLY A 151 -23.44 64.65 -4.03
CA GLY A 151 -24.16 65.34 -2.96
C GLY A 151 -25.66 65.09 -3.00
N GLY A 152 -26.32 65.31 -1.86
CA GLY A 152 -27.71 64.91 -1.67
C GLY A 152 -28.73 65.94 -2.13
N ASN A 153 -29.39 65.68 -3.25
CA ASN A 153 -30.37 66.58 -3.85
C ASN A 153 -31.71 66.60 -3.07
N GLY A 154 -31.74 67.24 -1.89
CA GLY A 154 -32.95 67.49 -1.10
C GLY A 154 -32.72 67.49 0.43
N SER A 155 -33.74 67.88 1.20
CA SER A 155 -33.68 68.05 2.67
C SER A 155 -33.50 66.75 3.50
N GLY A 156 -33.17 65.63 2.86
CA GLY A 156 -33.17 64.27 3.46
C GLY A 156 -31.81 63.56 3.57
N GLY A 157 -30.70 64.18 3.17
CA GLY A 157 -29.34 63.67 3.47
C GLY A 157 -28.77 62.56 2.57
N ALA A 158 -29.55 61.91 1.71
CA ALA A 158 -29.06 60.83 0.83
C ALA A 158 -28.13 61.33 -0.29
N ASN A 159 -26.96 60.71 -0.48
CA ASN A 159 -25.96 61.06 -1.48
C ASN A 159 -26.05 60.22 -2.77
N ASN A 160 -25.98 60.87 -3.92
CA ASN A 160 -25.80 60.27 -5.24
C ASN A 160 -24.86 61.12 -6.11
N VAL A 161 -24.47 60.62 -7.29
CA VAL A 161 -23.64 61.36 -8.26
C VAL A 161 -24.53 61.93 -9.35
N THR A 162 -24.39 63.23 -9.60
CA THR A 162 -25.13 64.01 -10.62
C THR A 162 -24.16 64.45 -11.72
N PHE A 163 -24.56 64.28 -12.98
CA PHE A 163 -23.85 64.81 -14.14
C PHE A 163 -24.35 66.22 -14.47
N VAL A 164 -23.44 67.09 -14.90
CA VAL A 164 -23.71 68.42 -15.45
C VAL A 164 -22.88 68.59 -16.73
N SER A 165 -23.53 68.88 -17.86
CA SER A 165 -22.84 69.10 -19.14
C SER A 165 -22.01 70.38 -19.13
N VAL A 166 -21.02 70.45 -20.02
CA VAL A 166 -20.07 71.59 -20.13
C VAL A 166 -20.77 72.96 -20.27
N ASP A 167 -21.87 72.99 -21.01
CA ASP A 167 -22.69 74.17 -21.26
C ASP A 167 -23.75 74.44 -20.17
N GLY A 168 -23.86 73.56 -19.17
CA GLY A 168 -24.85 73.63 -18.10
C GLY A 168 -26.29 73.30 -18.52
N VAL A 169 -26.52 72.88 -19.77
CA VAL A 169 -27.86 72.65 -20.34
C VAL A 169 -28.48 71.33 -19.85
N HIS A 170 -27.67 70.29 -19.68
CA HIS A 170 -28.11 68.96 -19.28
C HIS A 170 -27.59 68.63 -17.89
N ALA A 171 -28.50 68.24 -16.99
CA ALA A 171 -28.14 67.74 -15.68
C ALA A 171 -29.10 66.66 -15.18
N GLY A 172 -28.56 65.68 -14.46
CA GLY A 172 -29.36 64.57 -13.93
C GLY A 172 -28.54 63.56 -13.12
N PRO A 173 -29.23 62.72 -12.33
CA PRO A 173 -28.58 61.68 -11.53
C PRO A 173 -27.96 60.60 -12.43
N VAL A 174 -26.66 60.39 -12.27
CA VAL A 174 -25.91 59.30 -12.92
C VAL A 174 -26.07 58.02 -12.12
N THR A 175 -26.10 58.10 -10.79
CA THR A 175 -26.26 56.96 -9.88
C THR A 175 -27.57 57.06 -9.11
N GLU A 176 -28.06 55.92 -8.62
CA GLU A 176 -28.99 55.91 -7.49
C GLU A 176 -28.31 56.43 -6.21
N VAL A 177 -29.05 56.44 -5.10
CA VAL A 177 -28.50 56.79 -3.78
C VAL A 177 -27.43 55.76 -3.37
N LEU A 178 -26.23 56.25 -3.07
CA LEU A 178 -25.06 55.43 -2.72
C LEU A 178 -24.82 55.37 -1.20
N SER A 179 -25.03 56.48 -0.47
CA SER A 179 -24.90 56.57 0.99
C SER A 179 -25.95 57.51 1.57
N ALA A 180 -26.18 57.46 2.88
CA ALA A 180 -27.11 58.32 3.60
C ALA A 180 -26.52 59.68 4.01
N TYR A 181 -25.26 59.96 3.65
CA TYR A 181 -24.57 61.19 4.07
C TYR A 181 -23.75 61.86 2.95
N SER A 182 -22.52 61.41 2.66
CA SER A 182 -21.66 62.04 1.64
C SER A 182 -20.70 61.04 1.00
N ALA A 183 -19.87 61.50 0.06
CA ALA A 183 -18.81 60.69 -0.54
C ALA A 183 -17.75 61.60 -1.17
N GLY A 184 -16.49 61.20 -1.05
CA GLY A 184 -15.42 61.67 -1.92
C GLY A 184 -15.52 60.99 -3.29
N ILE A 185 -15.34 61.77 -4.37
CA ILE A 185 -15.33 61.22 -5.73
C ILE A 185 -14.09 61.67 -6.51
N THR A 186 -13.65 60.80 -7.42
CA THR A 186 -12.61 61.10 -8.40
C THR A 186 -12.72 60.16 -9.60
N THR A 187 -11.90 60.37 -10.62
CA THR A 187 -11.85 59.54 -11.82
C THR A 187 -10.41 59.18 -12.19
N ASN A 188 -10.20 58.02 -12.79
CA ASN A 188 -8.92 57.71 -13.42
C ASN A 188 -8.86 58.25 -14.87
N SER A 189 -7.71 58.13 -15.53
CA SER A 189 -7.53 58.50 -16.94
C SER A 189 -8.37 57.67 -17.92
N GLY A 190 -8.84 56.49 -17.49
CA GLY A 190 -9.78 55.65 -18.23
C GLY A 190 -11.24 56.10 -18.15
N GLY A 191 -11.56 57.07 -17.29
CA GLY A 191 -12.91 57.59 -17.08
C GLY A 191 -13.76 56.75 -16.11
N ASP A 192 -13.18 55.79 -15.39
CA ASP A 192 -13.87 55.07 -14.32
C ASP A 192 -14.13 56.03 -13.15
N LEU A 193 -15.31 55.94 -12.55
CA LEU A 193 -15.72 56.76 -11.42
C LEU A 193 -15.46 56.01 -10.11
N PHE A 194 -14.63 56.61 -9.25
CA PHE A 194 -14.32 56.13 -7.91
C PHE A 194 -15.13 56.94 -6.91
N VAL A 195 -15.80 56.25 -5.98
CA VAL A 195 -16.66 56.84 -4.96
C VAL A 195 -16.33 56.22 -3.60
N ALA A 196 -15.73 56.99 -2.70
CA ALA A 196 -15.50 56.57 -1.32
C ALA A 196 -16.65 57.08 -0.45
N LEU A 197 -17.48 56.17 0.04
CA LEU A 197 -18.71 56.53 0.76
C LEU A 197 -18.41 56.94 2.19
N ALA A 198 -19.00 58.05 2.62
CA ALA A 198 -19.10 58.45 4.02
C ALA A 198 -20.55 58.22 4.47
N ASP A 199 -20.74 57.48 5.56
CA ASP A 199 -22.07 57.19 6.09
C ASP A 199 -22.12 57.31 7.63
N TYR A 200 -23.32 57.53 8.18
CA TYR A 200 -23.53 57.48 9.62
C TYR A 200 -23.64 56.03 10.13
N ASP A 201 -23.92 55.07 9.24
CA ASP A 201 -23.85 53.63 9.54
C ASP A 201 -22.45 53.07 9.26
N THR A 202 -21.79 52.61 10.33
CA THR A 202 -20.44 52.02 10.29
C THR A 202 -20.26 50.84 9.32
N GLN A 203 -21.34 50.23 8.81
CA GLN A 203 -21.24 49.07 7.91
C GLN A 203 -20.77 49.41 6.49
N ILE A 204 -20.99 50.63 6.02
CA ILE A 204 -20.65 51.05 4.64
C ILE A 204 -19.72 52.28 4.60
N ASP A 205 -19.32 52.76 5.77
CA ASP A 205 -18.41 53.88 5.90
C ASP A 205 -17.01 53.52 5.38
N ASN A 206 -16.41 54.44 4.63
CA ASN A 206 -15.12 54.33 3.96
C ASN A 206 -15.00 53.24 2.88
N GLN A 207 -16.11 52.63 2.45
CA GLN A 207 -16.10 51.69 1.35
C GLN A 207 -15.91 52.39 0.00
N LEU A 208 -14.98 51.88 -0.80
CA LEU A 208 -14.69 52.35 -2.14
C LEU A 208 -15.54 51.61 -3.17
N PHE A 209 -16.36 52.33 -3.92
CA PHE A 209 -17.11 51.82 -5.06
C PHE A 209 -16.49 52.31 -6.37
N ILE A 210 -16.31 51.40 -7.33
CA ILE A 210 -15.76 51.72 -8.66
C ILE A 210 -16.80 51.39 -9.73
N PHE A 211 -17.21 52.41 -10.48
CA PHE A 211 -18.12 52.30 -11.61
C PHE A 211 -17.33 52.40 -12.93
N PRO A 212 -17.45 51.41 -13.82
CA PRO A 212 -16.76 51.44 -15.12
C PRO A 212 -17.18 52.64 -15.98
N ALA A 213 -16.23 53.17 -16.74
CA ALA A 213 -16.43 54.34 -17.61
C ALA A 213 -17.63 54.19 -18.57
N ASP A 214 -17.77 53.02 -19.21
CA ASP A 214 -18.88 52.73 -20.15
C ASP A 214 -20.26 52.76 -19.47
N LEU A 215 -20.32 52.34 -18.20
CA LEU A 215 -21.56 52.33 -17.43
C LEU A 215 -21.99 53.77 -17.09
N ILE A 216 -21.02 54.62 -16.73
CA ILE A 216 -21.25 56.05 -16.51
C ILE A 216 -21.63 56.74 -17.83
N ASP A 217 -20.97 56.41 -18.93
CA ASP A 217 -21.21 56.99 -20.25
C ASP A 217 -22.64 56.71 -20.76
N ALA A 218 -23.14 55.49 -20.55
CA ALA A 218 -24.53 55.13 -20.87
C ALA A 218 -25.55 55.94 -20.05
N ALA A 219 -25.28 56.17 -18.75
CA ALA A 219 -26.14 56.99 -17.91
C ALA A 219 -26.11 58.47 -18.30
N VAL A 220 -24.93 58.99 -18.66
CA VAL A 220 -24.76 60.36 -19.18
C VAL A 220 -25.51 60.53 -20.50
N GLU A 221 -25.41 59.58 -21.43
CA GLU A 221 -26.18 59.59 -22.68
C GLU A 221 -27.69 59.63 -22.42
N ALA A 222 -28.17 58.82 -21.48
CA ALA A 222 -29.58 58.78 -21.09
C ALA A 222 -30.06 60.13 -20.52
N ILE A 223 -29.21 60.85 -19.77
CA ILE A 223 -29.49 62.21 -19.27
C ILE A 223 -29.57 63.21 -20.42
N ILE A 224 -28.62 63.17 -21.36
CA ILE A 224 -28.60 64.06 -22.54
C ILE A 224 -29.85 63.86 -23.40
N LEU A 225 -30.31 62.61 -23.54
CA LEU A 225 -31.53 62.25 -24.29
C LEU A 225 -32.83 62.52 -23.53
N GLY A 226 -32.77 63.01 -22.28
CA GLY A 226 -33.95 63.31 -21.46
C GLY A 226 -34.66 62.07 -20.89
N THR A 227 -33.98 60.93 -20.84
CA THR A 227 -34.47 59.67 -20.26
C THR A 227 -33.53 59.14 -19.18
N PRO A 228 -33.29 59.85 -18.05
CA PRO A 228 -32.31 59.44 -17.04
C PRO A 228 -32.56 58.00 -16.55
N ALA A 229 -31.51 57.19 -16.57
CA ALA A 229 -31.51 55.80 -16.10
C ALA A 229 -30.33 55.61 -15.13
N PRO A 230 -30.47 56.00 -13.85
CA PRO A 230 -29.36 56.00 -12.92
C PRO A 230 -28.82 54.58 -12.67
N VAL A 231 -27.51 54.46 -12.58
CA VAL A 231 -26.81 53.19 -12.34
C VAL A 231 -27.00 52.75 -10.88
N THR A 232 -27.17 51.45 -10.66
CA THR A 232 -27.41 50.90 -9.31
C THR A 232 -26.11 50.73 -8.56
N LYS A 233 -26.10 50.89 -7.23
CA LYS A 233 -24.92 50.68 -6.38
C LYS A 233 -24.35 49.27 -6.53
N SER A 234 -25.21 48.28 -6.72
CA SER A 234 -24.84 46.88 -6.96
C SER A 234 -24.09 46.61 -8.26
N SER A 235 -24.07 47.59 -9.19
CA SER A 235 -23.34 47.48 -10.45
C SER A 235 -21.88 47.93 -10.36
N ALA A 236 -21.47 48.54 -9.24
CA ALA A 236 -20.07 48.86 -8.94
C ALA A 236 -19.36 47.70 -8.22
N SER A 237 -18.04 47.63 -8.40
CA SER A 237 -17.20 46.79 -7.53
C SER A 237 -16.95 47.52 -6.20
N ASN A 238 -16.80 46.75 -5.12
CA ASN A 238 -16.45 47.24 -3.78
C ASN A 238 -15.21 46.51 -3.26
N PRO A 239 -14.01 46.83 -3.78
CA PRO A 239 -12.81 46.03 -3.55
C PRO A 239 -12.06 46.38 -2.26
N PHE A 240 -12.36 47.53 -1.64
CA PHE A 240 -11.53 48.07 -0.57
C PHE A 240 -12.33 48.95 0.39
N GLN A 241 -11.97 48.89 1.67
CA GLN A 241 -12.45 49.81 2.70
C GLN A 241 -11.24 50.61 3.18
N GLY A 242 -11.25 51.92 2.91
CA GLY A 242 -10.17 52.81 3.33
C GLY A 242 -10.30 53.26 4.78
N ASP A 243 -9.29 53.99 5.24
CA ASP A 243 -9.28 54.57 6.59
C ASP A 243 -10.12 55.87 6.66
N ALA A 244 -10.41 56.50 5.52
CA ALA A 244 -11.29 57.66 5.41
C ALA A 244 -12.02 57.72 4.04
N SER A 245 -13.06 58.55 3.97
CA SER A 245 -13.94 58.72 2.79
C SER A 245 -14.08 60.16 2.31
N GLY A 246 -13.50 61.13 3.02
CA GLY A 246 -13.75 62.56 2.78
C GLY A 246 -13.22 63.06 1.44
N THR A 247 -12.01 62.67 1.07
CA THR A 247 -11.34 63.11 -0.14
C THR A 247 -10.49 61.99 -0.72
N ILE A 248 -10.60 61.78 -2.03
CA ILE A 248 -9.86 60.72 -2.72
C ILE A 248 -9.19 61.24 -3.99
N ALA A 249 -8.09 60.59 -4.36
CA ALA A 249 -7.41 60.79 -5.62
C ALA A 249 -7.00 59.44 -6.23
N VAL A 250 -6.95 59.35 -7.54
CA VAL A 250 -6.31 58.24 -8.25
C VAL A 250 -5.09 58.80 -8.96
N ASP A 251 -3.91 58.28 -8.63
CA ASP A 251 -2.68 58.73 -9.26
C ASP A 251 -2.44 58.07 -10.63
N ALA A 252 -1.39 58.49 -11.33
CA ALA A 252 -1.06 57.97 -12.65
C ALA A 252 -0.64 56.48 -12.68
N LEU A 253 -0.30 55.90 -11.53
CA LEU A 253 -0.04 54.46 -11.40
C LEU A 253 -1.33 53.66 -11.09
N GLY A 254 -2.47 54.34 -10.98
CA GLY A 254 -3.76 53.73 -10.69
C GLY A 254 -3.99 53.45 -9.20
N ARG A 255 -3.14 53.96 -8.31
CA ARG A 255 -3.29 53.79 -6.87
C ARG A 255 -4.34 54.76 -6.34
N VAL A 256 -5.15 54.29 -5.40
CA VAL A 256 -6.19 55.09 -4.77
C VAL A 256 -5.67 55.65 -3.46
N TRP A 257 -5.75 56.96 -3.32
CA TRP A 257 -5.29 57.71 -2.17
C TRP A 257 -6.47 58.25 -1.40
N PHE A 258 -6.53 57.93 -0.11
CA PHE A 258 -7.57 58.36 0.81
C PHE A 258 -7.00 59.39 1.77
N GLY A 259 -7.79 60.44 1.99
CA GLY A 259 -7.56 61.47 2.98
C GLY A 259 -8.90 61.99 3.49
N GLY A 260 -8.89 62.64 4.65
CA GLY A 260 -10.09 63.33 5.13
C GLY A 260 -10.17 63.42 6.64
N TYR A 261 -11.40 63.64 7.12
CA TYR A 261 -11.71 63.84 8.52
C TYR A 261 -11.34 62.61 9.36
N GLN A 262 -10.84 62.84 10.59
CA GLN A 262 -10.49 61.83 11.61
C GLN A 262 -9.27 60.94 11.34
N ILE A 263 -8.57 61.09 10.21
CA ILE A 263 -7.28 60.44 10.00
C ILE A 263 -6.16 61.46 9.91
N ASN A 264 -5.00 61.08 10.43
CA ASN A 264 -3.80 61.90 10.53
C ASN A 264 -2.73 61.51 9.49
N HIS A 265 -3.15 60.90 8.40
CA HIS A 265 -2.29 60.33 7.37
C HIS A 265 -3.04 60.32 6.03
N LEU A 266 -2.29 60.03 4.96
CA LEU A 266 -2.84 59.58 3.69
C LEU A 266 -2.72 58.06 3.62
N GLN A 267 -3.78 57.37 3.22
CA GLN A 267 -3.72 55.93 2.96
C GLN A 267 -3.66 55.69 1.46
N ALA A 268 -2.67 54.92 1.01
CA ALA A 268 -2.59 54.45 -0.37
C ALA A 268 -3.02 52.98 -0.44
N TRP A 269 -3.88 52.67 -1.42
CA TRP A 269 -4.19 51.32 -1.84
C TRP A 269 -3.83 51.14 -3.30
N ASP A 270 -3.01 50.13 -3.59
CA ASP A 270 -2.70 49.73 -4.96
C ASP A 270 -3.65 48.59 -5.39
N PRO A 271 -4.63 48.84 -6.28
CA PRO A 271 -5.56 47.82 -6.73
C PRO A 271 -4.90 46.70 -7.54
N THR A 272 -3.72 46.93 -8.12
CA THR A 272 -3.01 45.93 -8.93
C THR A 272 -2.37 44.88 -8.06
N THR A 273 -1.79 45.30 -6.93
CA THR A 273 -1.02 44.44 -6.03
C THR A 273 -1.77 44.10 -4.74
N GLY A 274 -2.87 44.80 -4.46
CA GLY A 274 -3.65 44.67 -3.22
C GLY A 274 -2.98 45.31 -2.00
N VAL A 275 -1.84 45.98 -2.18
CA VAL A 275 -1.01 46.50 -1.10
C VAL A 275 -1.62 47.78 -0.51
N THR A 276 -1.48 47.92 0.80
CA THR A 276 -1.85 49.14 1.54
C THR A 276 -0.64 49.74 2.23
N ARG A 277 -0.54 51.08 2.30
CA ARG A 277 0.47 51.81 3.09
C ARG A 277 -0.11 53.13 3.60
N CYS A 278 0.26 53.51 4.83
CA CYS A 278 -0.02 54.84 5.36
C CYS A 278 1.18 55.76 5.13
N PHE A 279 0.91 56.99 4.72
CA PHE A 279 1.88 58.05 4.53
C PHE A 279 1.59 59.17 5.52
N PHE A 280 2.64 59.67 6.17
CA PHE A 280 2.54 60.75 7.14
C PHE A 280 3.36 61.92 6.59
N PRO A 281 2.73 62.84 5.84
CA PRO A 281 3.47 63.88 5.17
C PRO A 281 4.32 64.73 6.13
N ASP A 282 5.61 64.83 5.83
CA ASP A 282 6.54 65.69 6.55
C ASP A 282 6.34 67.13 6.09
N HIS A 283 5.81 67.97 6.97
CA HIS A 283 5.58 69.38 6.69
C HIS A 283 5.82 70.23 7.93
N SER A 284 6.05 71.54 7.73
CA SER A 284 6.20 72.48 8.85
C SER A 284 5.01 72.41 9.81
N PRO A 285 5.22 72.54 11.14
CA PRO A 285 4.13 72.51 12.11
C PRO A 285 3.07 73.56 11.77
N ILE A 286 1.80 73.16 11.67
CA ILE A 286 0.70 74.08 11.40
C ILE A 286 0.54 75.01 12.61
N ILE A 287 0.69 76.31 12.39
CA ILE A 287 0.55 77.32 13.44
C ILE A 287 -0.93 77.43 13.87
N ASN A 288 -1.18 77.51 15.18
CA ASN A 288 -2.52 77.58 15.81
C ASN A 288 -3.40 76.33 15.67
N ALA A 289 -2.80 75.20 15.27
CA ALA A 289 -3.46 73.91 15.17
C ALA A 289 -3.93 73.34 16.54
N SER A 290 -5.13 72.76 16.58
CA SER A 290 -5.70 71.96 17.67
C SER A 290 -6.04 70.52 17.25
N GLY A 291 -5.04 69.62 17.25
CA GLY A 291 -5.19 68.16 17.09
C GLY A 291 -4.41 67.63 15.86
N PRO A 292 -4.72 66.42 15.37
CA PRO A 292 -4.01 65.86 14.22
C PRO A 292 -4.39 66.54 12.89
N PRO A 293 -3.44 66.74 11.96
CA PRO A 293 -3.73 67.26 10.63
C PRO A 293 -4.59 66.27 9.83
N SER A 294 -5.54 66.79 9.06
CA SER A 294 -6.29 66.07 8.03
C SER A 294 -5.74 66.44 6.66
N TYR A 295 -5.76 65.50 5.73
CA TYR A 295 -5.18 65.68 4.40
C TYR A 295 -6.23 65.51 3.32
N ALA A 296 -6.26 66.42 2.34
CA ALA A 296 -7.03 66.27 1.13
C ALA A 296 -6.08 65.96 -0.04
N PRO A 297 -6.11 64.77 -0.66
CA PRO A 297 -5.23 64.46 -1.79
C PRO A 297 -5.82 64.90 -3.14
N LYS A 298 -4.94 65.28 -4.09
CA LYS A 298 -5.25 65.45 -5.51
C LYS A 298 -4.11 64.93 -6.38
N ALA A 299 -4.45 64.28 -7.50
CA ALA A 299 -3.48 63.91 -8.51
C ALA A 299 -3.46 64.97 -9.61
N PHE A 300 -2.28 65.29 -10.14
CA PHE A 300 -2.10 66.22 -11.24
C PHE A 300 -0.84 65.90 -12.03
N ALA A 301 -0.67 66.52 -13.19
CA ALA A 301 0.54 66.40 -14.00
C ALA A 301 1.10 67.78 -14.30
N GLU A 302 2.42 67.91 -14.31
CA GLU A 302 3.10 69.12 -14.74
C GLU A 302 4.42 68.80 -15.43
N GLY A 303 4.68 69.44 -16.58
CA GLY A 303 5.89 69.22 -17.36
C GLY A 303 6.11 67.75 -17.80
N GLY A 304 5.05 66.94 -17.86
CA GLY A 304 5.12 65.50 -18.18
C GLY A 304 5.49 64.60 -17.00
N VAL A 305 5.51 65.12 -15.77
CA VAL A 305 5.68 64.36 -14.53
C VAL A 305 4.34 64.31 -13.80
N ASP A 306 3.94 63.12 -13.35
CA ASP A 306 2.73 62.93 -12.55
C ASP A 306 3.04 63.12 -11.07
N TYR A 307 2.23 63.93 -10.40
CA TYR A 307 2.35 64.28 -9.00
C TYR A 307 1.11 63.89 -8.21
N LEU A 308 1.34 63.62 -6.93
CA LEU A 308 0.30 63.62 -5.92
C LEU A 308 0.53 64.82 -5.02
N SER A 309 -0.51 65.60 -4.77
CA SER A 309 -0.52 66.65 -3.75
C SER A 309 -1.43 66.30 -2.60
N PHE A 310 -1.17 66.94 -1.47
CA PHE A 310 -2.08 67.02 -0.34
C PHE A 310 -2.24 68.46 0.12
N LEU A 311 -3.45 68.83 0.53
CA LEU A 311 -3.70 70.03 1.30
C LEU A 311 -3.93 69.61 2.75
N ALA A 312 -3.06 70.05 3.65
CA ALA A 312 -3.15 69.78 5.07
C ALA A 312 -3.95 70.88 5.77
N ASN A 313 -4.86 70.46 6.65
CA ASN A 313 -5.58 71.33 7.56
C ASN A 313 -5.72 70.66 8.94
N ASP A 314 -5.63 71.47 9.99
CA ASP A 314 -5.81 71.05 11.36
C ASP A 314 -7.29 70.95 11.81
N SER A 315 -7.48 70.07 12.78
CA SER A 315 -8.69 69.65 13.49
C SER A 315 -9.60 70.75 14.05
N TYR A 316 -10.88 70.56 13.72
CA TYR A 316 -12.04 71.15 14.37
C TYR A 316 -12.26 72.63 14.12
N TYR A 317 -12.41 73.01 12.85
CA TYR A 317 -13.09 74.26 12.51
C TYR A 317 -12.42 75.48 13.17
N ASN A 318 -11.09 75.49 13.31
CA ASN A 318 -10.39 76.59 13.95
C ASN A 318 -9.90 77.56 12.88
N THR A 319 -10.61 78.68 12.72
CA THR A 319 -10.18 79.73 11.78
C THR A 319 -8.86 80.37 12.27
N GLY A 320 -7.98 80.72 11.34
CA GLY A 320 -6.65 81.27 11.65
C GLY A 320 -5.50 80.25 11.65
N SER A 321 -5.76 78.97 11.37
CA SER A 321 -4.72 77.96 11.14
C SER A 321 -4.08 78.13 9.75
N GLU A 322 -2.79 77.86 9.64
CA GLU A 322 -2.12 77.81 8.33
C GLU A 322 -2.60 76.61 7.50
N LEU A 323 -2.73 76.80 6.19
CA LEU A 323 -2.99 75.74 5.23
C LEU A 323 -1.69 75.45 4.47
N ILE A 324 -1.32 74.17 4.41
CA ILE A 324 -0.06 73.73 3.81
C ILE A 324 -0.37 72.84 2.63
N LEU A 325 0.14 73.22 1.47
CA LEU A 325 0.19 72.35 0.30
C LEU A 325 1.51 71.59 0.33
N GLY A 326 1.45 70.28 0.14
CA GLY A 326 2.61 69.49 -0.22
C GLY A 326 2.36 68.65 -1.45
N TYR A 327 3.43 68.31 -2.17
CA TYR A 327 3.36 67.48 -3.36
C TYR A 327 4.64 66.70 -3.59
N LYS A 328 4.52 65.61 -4.35
CA LYS A 328 5.62 64.70 -4.66
C LYS A 328 5.38 63.97 -5.98
N PRO A 329 6.43 63.69 -6.79
CA PRO A 329 6.29 62.81 -7.95
C PRO A 329 5.75 61.44 -7.53
N VAL A 330 4.75 60.95 -8.26
CA VAL A 330 4.07 59.67 -7.98
C VAL A 330 5.07 58.50 -7.97
N SER A 331 6.12 58.57 -8.79
CA SER A 331 7.19 57.57 -8.90
C SER A 331 8.09 57.47 -7.67
N GLU A 332 8.14 58.50 -6.82
CA GLU A 332 8.96 58.53 -5.61
C GLU A 332 8.19 58.05 -4.36
N LEU A 333 6.86 58.00 -4.43
CA LEU A 333 5.99 57.54 -3.34
C LEU A 333 5.89 56.01 -3.35
N ALA A 334 6.82 55.28 -2.73
CA ALA A 334 6.79 53.81 -2.73
C ALA A 334 5.62 53.24 -1.90
N VAL A 335 4.92 52.21 -2.37
CA VAL A 335 3.93 51.48 -1.55
C VAL A 335 4.55 50.14 -1.17
N ARG A 336 5.28 50.09 -0.04
CA ARG A 336 6.00 48.91 0.43
C ARG A 336 5.06 47.94 1.13
N SER A 337 5.09 46.66 0.72
CA SER A 337 4.27 45.59 1.29
C SER A 337 5.10 44.63 2.13
N VAL A 338 4.55 44.20 3.26
CA VAL A 338 5.01 43.04 4.03
C VAL A 338 4.00 41.91 3.88
N GLN A 339 4.47 40.73 3.49
CA GLN A 339 3.63 39.55 3.30
C GLN A 339 4.43 38.25 3.39
N PHE A 340 3.77 37.14 3.69
CA PHE A 340 4.35 35.82 3.46
C PHE A 340 4.48 35.54 1.97
N THR A 341 5.55 34.83 1.57
CA THR A 341 5.74 34.36 0.19
C THR A 341 4.95 33.08 -0.11
N GLN A 342 4.33 32.49 0.92
CA GLN A 342 3.58 31.26 0.90
C GLN A 342 2.47 31.33 1.96
N THR A 343 1.30 30.77 1.68
CA THR A 343 0.14 30.82 2.60
C THR A 343 -0.12 29.51 3.33
N GLY A 344 0.59 28.42 2.97
CA GLY A 344 0.33 27.07 3.49
C GLY A 344 1.55 26.14 3.48
N SER A 345 1.58 25.18 4.40
CA SER A 345 2.52 24.03 4.40
C SER A 345 1.92 22.83 5.16
N GLU A 346 2.53 21.66 4.99
CA GLU A 346 2.18 20.41 5.68
C GLU A 346 3.45 19.83 6.29
N ALA A 347 3.38 19.36 7.54
CA ALA A 347 4.50 18.73 8.22
C ALA A 347 4.03 17.66 9.22
N THR A 348 4.91 16.71 9.53
CA THR A 348 4.74 15.84 10.69
C THR A 348 5.46 16.47 11.89
N GLU A 349 5.02 16.21 13.11
CA GLU A 349 5.69 16.72 14.33
C GLU A 349 7.19 16.31 14.41
N ALA A 350 7.58 15.17 13.84
CA ALA A 350 8.98 14.73 13.74
C ALA A 350 9.81 15.46 12.65
N ALA A 351 9.21 16.35 11.86
CA ALA A 351 9.95 17.09 10.85
C ALA A 351 10.98 18.06 11.46
N GLY A 352 10.85 18.35 12.76
CA GLY A 352 11.78 19.17 13.54
C GLY A 352 11.62 20.66 13.30
N THR A 353 11.62 21.12 12.04
CA THR A 353 11.41 22.54 11.71
C THR A 353 10.64 22.73 10.40
N VAL A 354 9.75 23.72 10.37
CA VAL A 354 9.13 24.29 9.16
C VAL A 354 9.60 25.73 9.00
N VAL A 355 9.82 26.17 7.76
CA VAL A 355 10.26 27.54 7.47
C VAL A 355 9.20 28.25 6.62
N GLY A 356 8.70 29.36 7.13
CA GLY A 356 7.96 30.35 6.34
C GLY A 356 8.91 31.47 5.92
N THR A 357 8.65 32.15 4.81
CA THR A 357 9.40 33.35 4.40
C THR A 357 8.46 34.54 4.32
N VAL A 358 8.88 35.66 4.94
CA VAL A 358 8.19 36.95 4.88
C VAL A 358 9.04 37.90 4.05
N SER A 359 8.45 38.51 3.04
CA SER A 359 9.09 39.49 2.16
C SER A 359 8.61 40.90 2.48
N ILE A 360 9.49 41.89 2.30
CA ILE A 360 9.16 43.32 2.27
C ILE A 360 9.60 43.92 0.93
N THR A 361 8.66 44.40 0.12
CA THR A 361 8.94 44.87 -1.25
C THR A 361 8.29 46.22 -1.54
N PRO A 362 9.04 47.21 -2.07
CA PRO A 362 10.50 47.31 -2.10
C PRO A 362 11.17 47.27 -0.72
N SER A 363 12.49 47.11 -0.66
CA SER A 363 13.24 47.09 0.60
C SER A 363 13.00 48.37 1.42
N PRO A 364 12.95 48.27 2.76
CA PRO A 364 12.63 49.39 3.63
C PRO A 364 13.81 50.36 3.73
N THR A 365 13.47 51.62 3.97
CA THR A 365 14.43 52.72 4.13
C THR A 365 14.82 52.94 5.60
N GLU A 366 13.98 52.49 6.52
CA GLU A 366 14.28 52.39 7.95
C GLU A 366 14.00 50.98 8.50
N GLN A 367 14.18 50.77 9.81
CA GLN A 367 13.88 49.49 10.43
C GLN A 367 12.37 49.26 10.51
N VAL A 368 11.89 48.11 10.05
CA VAL A 368 10.47 47.71 10.11
C VAL A 368 10.31 46.48 10.99
N THR A 369 9.41 46.54 11.97
CA THR A 369 9.08 45.44 12.88
C THR A 369 7.66 44.96 12.65
N VAL A 370 7.46 43.66 12.62
CA VAL A 370 6.16 43.00 12.39
C VAL A 370 5.98 41.91 13.44
N GLN A 371 4.87 41.95 14.19
CA GLN A 371 4.56 40.89 15.14
C GLN A 371 3.95 39.69 14.41
N LEU A 372 4.26 38.49 14.89
CA LEU A 372 3.68 37.23 14.47
C LEU A 372 2.64 36.82 15.51
N LEU A 373 1.37 36.93 15.15
CA LEU A 373 0.25 36.48 15.96
C LEU A 373 -0.02 35.01 15.67
N VAL A 374 -0.12 34.21 16.74
CA VAL A 374 -0.26 32.76 16.64
C VAL A 374 -1.69 32.35 16.99
N SER A 375 -2.29 31.50 16.15
CA SER A 375 -3.59 30.85 16.36
C SER A 375 -3.60 29.46 15.72
N GLY A 376 -4.76 28.79 15.68
CA GLY A 376 -4.90 27.43 15.18
C GLY A 376 -5.37 26.48 16.28
N SER A 377 -5.25 25.17 16.03
CA SER A 377 -5.55 24.15 17.03
C SER A 377 -4.33 23.68 17.81
N ALA A 378 -3.13 23.79 17.23
CA ALA A 378 -1.87 23.50 17.90
C ALA A 378 -1.51 24.62 18.90
N THR A 379 -0.85 24.25 19.98
CA THR A 379 -0.50 25.07 21.15
C THR A 379 0.99 25.39 21.17
N GLN A 380 1.34 26.69 21.15
CA GLN A 380 2.74 27.10 21.28
C GLN A 380 3.31 26.71 22.66
N GLY A 381 4.49 26.08 22.64
CA GLY A 381 5.18 25.53 23.81
C GLY A 381 4.84 24.07 24.12
N GLU A 382 3.77 23.53 23.53
CA GLU A 382 3.42 22.10 23.58
C GLU A 382 3.74 21.44 22.23
N ASP A 383 3.23 21.99 21.11
CA ASP A 383 3.35 21.40 19.78
C ASP A 383 4.41 22.08 18.89
N PHE A 384 4.68 23.36 19.15
CA PHE A 384 5.69 24.13 18.40
C PHE A 384 6.24 25.34 19.15
N GLU A 385 7.33 25.91 18.65
CA GLU A 385 7.93 27.18 19.07
C GLU A 385 8.21 28.07 17.86
N VAL A 386 7.86 29.36 17.95
CA VAL A 386 8.03 30.36 16.89
C VAL A 386 8.39 31.73 17.52
N PRO A 387 9.22 32.56 16.88
CA PRO A 387 9.45 33.92 17.36
C PRO A 387 8.17 34.77 17.32
N ASN A 388 8.06 35.73 18.24
CA ASN A 388 6.90 36.62 18.33
C ASN A 388 6.97 37.80 17.35
N GLU A 389 8.14 38.11 16.78
CA GLU A 389 8.32 39.24 15.87
C GLU A 389 9.43 39.01 14.85
N LEU A 390 9.34 39.74 13.75
CA LEU A 390 10.37 39.87 12.72
C LEU A 390 10.79 41.34 12.61
N VAL A 391 12.10 41.58 12.58
CA VAL A 391 12.69 42.93 12.48
C VAL A 391 13.49 43.02 11.19
N PHE A 392 13.01 43.74 10.18
CA PHE A 392 13.71 44.03 8.93
C PHE A 392 14.59 45.27 9.10
N GLY A 393 15.88 45.14 8.80
CA GLY A 393 16.81 46.27 8.72
C GLY A 393 16.72 47.00 7.37
N VAL A 394 17.38 48.16 7.30
CA VAL A 394 17.47 48.95 6.06
C VAL A 394 18.04 48.11 4.92
N GLY A 395 17.32 48.04 3.80
CA GLY A 395 17.71 47.28 2.62
C GLY A 395 17.45 45.77 2.67
N GLU A 396 16.95 45.21 3.78
CA GLU A 396 16.54 43.80 3.85
C GLU A 396 15.17 43.61 3.18
N ASP A 397 15.05 42.71 2.21
CA ASP A 397 13.82 42.45 1.45
C ASP A 397 13.11 41.14 1.83
N GLN A 398 13.72 40.29 2.65
CA GLN A 398 13.13 39.03 3.11
C GLN A 398 13.70 38.55 4.46
N LYS A 399 12.88 37.82 5.22
CA LYS A 399 13.27 37.07 6.42
C LYS A 399 12.59 35.72 6.48
N GLU A 400 13.33 34.73 6.95
CA GLU A 400 12.80 33.42 7.29
C GLU A 400 12.21 33.46 8.72
N VAL A 401 11.02 32.89 8.89
CA VAL A 401 10.46 32.50 10.17
C VAL A 401 10.66 31.00 10.34
N THR A 402 11.43 30.61 11.35
CA THR A 402 11.64 29.20 11.70
C THR A 402 10.63 28.80 12.77
N ILE A 403 9.75 27.85 12.42
CA ILE A 403 8.82 27.19 13.33
C ILE A 403 9.48 25.87 13.76
N SER A 404 9.83 25.74 15.03
CA SER A 404 10.37 24.50 15.58
C SER A 404 9.22 23.62 16.04
N LEU A 405 9.08 22.43 15.48
CA LEU A 405 8.04 21.48 15.87
C LEU A 405 8.52 20.65 17.06
N ILE A 406 7.63 20.38 18.00
CA ILE A 406 7.90 19.57 19.18
C ILE A 406 7.34 18.18 18.90
N ASP A 407 8.24 17.21 18.73
CA ASP A 407 7.91 15.79 18.60
C ASP A 407 7.71 15.20 20.00
N ASP A 408 6.48 14.84 20.35
CA ASP A 408 6.14 14.41 21.68
C ASP A 408 5.96 12.87 21.79
N ARG A 409 5.17 12.35 22.75
CA ARG A 409 4.89 10.90 22.90
C ARG A 409 3.41 10.62 23.16
N ILE A 410 2.53 11.56 22.86
CA ILE A 410 1.12 11.51 23.22
C ILE A 410 0.35 10.85 22.08
N PRO A 411 -0.17 9.63 22.28
CA PRO A 411 -0.91 8.98 21.21
C PRO A 411 -2.27 9.64 21.01
N ARG A 412 -2.60 10.01 19.77
CA ARG A 412 -3.92 10.45 19.25
C ARG A 412 -4.23 11.92 19.44
N GLU A 413 -3.36 12.79 18.96
CA GLU A 413 -3.64 14.23 18.94
C GLU A 413 -4.45 14.63 17.69
N GLY A 414 -4.46 13.75 16.67
CA GLY A 414 -5.16 14.04 15.43
C GLY A 414 -4.38 15.05 14.60
N VAL A 415 -4.97 15.54 13.51
CA VAL A 415 -4.32 16.56 12.69
C VAL A 415 -4.63 17.93 13.27
N GLU A 416 -3.58 18.72 13.48
CA GLU A 416 -3.66 20.06 14.04
C GLU A 416 -3.24 21.14 13.05
N THR A 417 -3.44 22.40 13.42
CA THR A 417 -3.11 23.56 12.59
C THR A 417 -2.36 24.61 13.40
N ILE A 418 -1.28 25.13 12.82
CA ILE A 418 -0.56 26.33 13.28
C ILE A 418 -0.88 27.46 12.30
N VAL A 419 -1.40 28.58 12.77
CA VAL A 419 -1.73 29.74 11.92
C VAL A 419 -0.94 30.94 12.42
N LEU A 420 0.01 31.40 11.62
CA LEU A 420 0.76 32.63 11.84
C LEU A 420 0.10 33.78 11.07
N THR A 421 -0.11 34.93 11.72
CA THR A 421 -0.67 36.14 11.11
C THR A 421 0.24 37.34 11.37
N LEU A 422 0.61 38.07 10.32
CA LEU A 422 1.40 39.30 10.42
C LEU A 422 0.54 40.44 10.97
N SER A 423 1.05 41.15 11.97
CA SER A 423 0.46 42.43 12.39
C SER A 423 0.77 43.55 11.39
N GLN A 424 0.09 44.69 11.55
CA GLN A 424 0.50 45.92 10.85
C GLN A 424 1.99 46.22 11.13
N PRO A 425 2.79 46.54 10.09
CA PRO A 425 4.21 46.88 10.27
C PRO A 425 4.42 48.17 11.07
N ILE A 426 5.49 48.23 11.85
CA ILE A 426 5.88 49.38 12.67
C ILE A 426 7.29 49.86 12.27
N PRO A 427 7.48 51.14 11.93
CA PRO A 427 6.46 52.18 11.84
C PRO A 427 5.57 52.00 10.59
N GLN A 428 4.28 52.31 10.70
CA GLN A 428 3.30 52.23 9.60
C GLN A 428 3.66 53.14 8.41
N ALA A 429 4.48 54.16 8.67
CA ALA A 429 5.03 55.02 7.64
C ALA A 429 5.92 54.23 6.67
N GLU A 430 6.66 53.21 7.09
CA GLU A 430 7.65 52.57 6.22
C GLU A 430 7.07 51.48 5.33
N ALA A 431 6.07 50.72 5.81
CA ALA A 431 5.42 49.65 5.06
C ALA A 431 4.01 49.37 5.60
N GLY A 432 3.17 48.74 4.78
CA GLY A 432 1.91 48.15 5.22
C GLY A 432 1.81 46.68 4.81
N LEU A 433 0.66 46.07 5.09
CA LEU A 433 0.42 44.67 4.71
C LEU A 433 0.25 44.53 3.20
N GLY A 434 0.65 43.37 2.68
CA GLY A 434 0.42 42.96 1.30
C GLY A 434 -1.05 42.68 0.99
N ALA A 435 -1.29 41.91 -0.06
CA ALA A 435 -2.64 41.55 -0.47
C ALA A 435 -3.38 40.79 0.65
N VAL A 436 -4.70 40.97 0.76
CA VAL A 436 -5.52 40.27 1.74
C VAL A 436 -5.30 38.74 1.67
N GLY A 437 -5.05 38.11 2.81
CA GLY A 437 -4.73 36.70 2.97
C GLY A 437 -3.23 36.36 2.85
N SER A 438 -2.39 37.26 2.34
CA SER A 438 -0.93 37.07 2.27
C SER A 438 -0.23 37.32 3.61
N GLU A 439 -0.94 37.94 4.57
CA GLU A 439 -0.53 38.11 5.95
C GLU A 439 -0.66 36.83 6.79
N VAL A 440 -1.25 35.76 6.23
CA VAL A 440 -1.49 34.50 6.95
C VAL A 440 -0.66 33.35 6.36
N PHE A 441 -0.01 32.58 7.22
CA PHE A 441 0.67 31.33 6.89
C PHE A 441 0.16 30.19 7.78
N THR A 442 -0.46 29.18 7.17
CA THR A 442 -1.03 28.03 7.87
C THR A 442 -0.18 26.77 7.69
N ILE A 443 0.08 26.03 8.75
CA ILE A 443 0.77 24.74 8.72
C ILE A 443 -0.20 23.68 9.22
N GLU A 444 -0.45 22.64 8.44
CA GLU A 444 -1.14 21.41 8.88
C GLU A 444 -0.11 20.46 9.50
N LEU A 445 -0.35 20.05 10.74
CA LEU A 445 0.56 19.27 11.57
C LEU A 445 0.00 17.87 11.78
N GLU A 446 0.67 16.86 11.23
CA GLU A 446 0.32 15.45 11.39
C GLU A 446 1.05 14.80 12.59
N ASP A 447 0.26 14.20 13.49
CA ASP A 447 0.70 13.32 14.60
C ASP A 447 1.34 12.03 14.04
N ASN A 448 2.53 11.66 14.55
CA ASN A 448 3.28 10.48 14.15
C ASN A 448 3.24 9.34 15.19
N ASP A 449 2.66 9.57 16.38
CA ASP A 449 2.66 8.69 17.55
C ASP A 449 1.52 7.66 17.54
N THR A 450 1.46 6.88 16.46
CA THR A 450 0.36 5.93 16.25
C THR A 450 0.66 4.52 16.79
N ILE A 451 -0.34 3.92 17.46
CA ILE A 451 -0.29 2.48 17.81
C ILE A 451 -0.43 1.60 16.56
N PRO A 452 0.03 0.33 16.58
CA PRO A 452 -0.10 -0.54 15.42
C PRO A 452 -1.57 -0.84 15.10
N VAL A 453 -1.94 -1.00 13.83
CA VAL A 453 -3.31 -1.39 13.45
C VAL A 453 -3.30 -2.77 12.79
N ILE A 454 -3.91 -3.77 13.44
CA ILE A 454 -4.05 -5.12 12.89
C ILE A 454 -5.30 -5.18 12.00
N SER A 455 -5.17 -5.75 10.80
CA SER A 455 -6.28 -5.76 9.84
C SER A 455 -7.54 -6.43 10.35
N LEU A 456 -8.71 -5.87 10.06
CA LEU A 456 -10.00 -6.46 10.48
C LEU A 456 -10.23 -7.87 9.93
N THR A 457 -9.54 -8.24 8.85
CA THR A 457 -9.61 -9.57 8.25
C THR A 457 -8.22 -10.18 8.09
N GLN A 458 -8.12 -11.50 8.23
CA GLN A 458 -6.93 -12.26 7.86
C GLN A 458 -7.38 -13.36 6.91
N SER A 459 -6.77 -13.42 5.72
CA SER A 459 -6.99 -14.49 4.76
C SER A 459 -5.88 -15.51 4.90
N PHE A 460 -6.10 -16.55 5.70
CA PHE A 460 -5.12 -17.61 5.86
C PHE A 460 -5.10 -18.52 4.62
N GLY A 461 -3.90 -18.87 4.16
CA GLY A 461 -3.72 -19.89 3.13
C GLY A 461 -4.17 -21.29 3.57
N PRO A 462 -4.18 -22.28 2.67
CA PRO A 462 -4.57 -23.64 3.01
C PRO A 462 -3.64 -24.23 4.08
N ALA A 463 -4.22 -24.76 5.15
CA ALA A 463 -3.51 -25.45 6.21
C ALA A 463 -3.97 -26.92 6.28
N GLY A 464 -3.03 -27.83 6.52
CA GLY A 464 -3.31 -29.26 6.68
C GLY A 464 -2.46 -29.87 7.78
N VAL A 465 -2.98 -30.91 8.43
CA VAL A 465 -2.22 -31.64 9.45
C VAL A 465 -0.98 -32.29 8.82
N GLY A 466 0.21 -31.94 9.32
CA GLY A 466 1.48 -32.45 8.80
C GLY A 466 2.11 -31.60 7.69
N ALA A 467 1.40 -30.59 7.15
CA ALA A 467 1.95 -29.65 6.18
C ALA A 467 2.59 -28.42 6.89
N PRO A 468 3.74 -27.91 6.41
CA PRO A 468 4.26 -26.63 6.87
C PRO A 468 3.27 -25.51 6.50
N PHE A 469 3.06 -24.60 7.44
CA PHE A 469 2.21 -23.43 7.28
C PHE A 469 3.02 -22.18 7.63
N SER A 470 2.80 -21.10 6.87
CA SER A 470 3.39 -19.79 7.13
C SER A 470 2.41 -18.71 6.67
N HIS A 471 2.14 -17.74 7.55
CA HIS A 471 1.24 -16.62 7.27
C HIS A 471 1.80 -15.35 7.91
N GLN A 472 2.02 -14.30 7.11
CA GLN A 472 2.35 -12.97 7.61
C GLN A 472 1.05 -12.29 8.06
N VAL A 473 1.01 -11.81 9.31
CA VAL A 473 -0.12 -11.01 9.79
C VAL A 473 -0.20 -9.72 8.99
N VAL A 474 -1.39 -9.41 8.48
CA VAL A 474 -1.67 -8.19 7.73
C VAL A 474 -2.07 -7.05 8.68
N THR A 475 -1.53 -5.86 8.46
CA THR A 475 -1.80 -4.61 9.19
C THR A 475 -2.47 -3.59 8.28
N ASP A 476 -3.34 -2.73 8.83
CA ASP A 476 -4.06 -1.67 8.09
C ASP A 476 -3.42 -0.28 8.32
N GLY A 477 -2.10 -0.21 8.53
CA GLY A 477 -1.35 1.01 8.85
C GLY A 477 -1.05 1.21 10.34
N GLY A 478 -0.86 2.47 10.74
CA GLY A 478 -0.39 2.89 12.07
C GLY A 478 1.10 2.60 12.30
N GLY A 479 1.57 2.82 13.52
CA GLY A 479 2.98 2.66 13.86
C GLY A 479 3.45 1.22 13.80
N GLU A 480 4.72 1.02 13.46
CA GLU A 480 5.33 -0.31 13.33
C GLU A 480 5.30 -1.07 14.67
N ALA A 481 4.85 -2.32 14.64
CA ALA A 481 4.81 -3.18 15.82
C ALA A 481 6.20 -3.71 16.17
N LEU A 482 6.62 -3.52 17.42
CA LEU A 482 7.89 -4.05 17.95
C LEU A 482 7.76 -5.46 18.52
N ARG A 483 6.55 -5.86 18.91
CA ARG A 483 6.29 -7.19 19.46
C ARG A 483 4.91 -7.73 19.12
N TRP A 484 4.87 -9.02 18.79
CA TRP A 484 3.67 -9.77 18.41
C TRP A 484 3.36 -10.91 19.38
N THR A 485 2.06 -11.16 19.58
CA THR A 485 1.56 -12.33 20.33
C THR A 485 0.28 -12.85 19.69
N ALA A 486 -0.01 -14.14 19.87
CA ALA A 486 -1.20 -14.78 19.35
C ALA A 486 -1.74 -15.82 20.33
N GLN A 487 -3.07 -15.92 20.42
CA GLN A 487 -3.82 -16.90 21.21
C GLN A 487 -4.78 -17.64 20.29
N GLY A 488 -5.17 -18.87 20.68
CA GLY A 488 -6.14 -19.67 19.91
C GLY A 488 -5.59 -20.33 18.63
N LEU A 489 -4.28 -20.24 18.37
CA LEU A 489 -3.67 -20.89 17.21
C LEU A 489 -3.82 -22.42 17.26
N PRO A 490 -3.99 -23.10 16.11
CA PRO A 490 -3.96 -24.54 16.02
C PRO A 490 -2.70 -25.16 16.67
N PRO A 491 -2.81 -26.30 17.38
CA PRO A 491 -1.65 -26.96 17.98
C PRO A 491 -0.56 -27.27 16.94
N GLY A 492 0.64 -26.74 17.17
CA GLY A 492 1.79 -26.86 16.26
C GLY A 492 2.13 -25.57 15.51
N LEU A 493 1.27 -24.55 15.55
CA LEU A 493 1.54 -23.21 15.06
C LEU A 493 1.95 -22.26 16.19
N LYS A 494 2.81 -21.30 15.87
CA LYS A 494 3.27 -20.22 16.77
C LYS A 494 3.43 -18.93 15.97
N ILE A 495 3.28 -17.79 16.62
CA ILE A 495 3.67 -16.50 16.06
C ILE A 495 5.10 -16.16 16.46
N ASP A 496 5.90 -15.68 15.51
CA ASP A 496 7.19 -15.08 15.81
C ASP A 496 6.96 -13.72 16.49
N PRO A 497 7.48 -13.52 17.70
CA PRO A 497 7.21 -12.31 18.47
C PRO A 497 7.84 -11.04 17.88
N LYS A 498 8.74 -11.13 16.91
CA LYS A 498 9.38 -9.97 16.26
C LYS A 498 8.77 -9.69 14.89
N THR A 499 8.54 -10.71 14.08
CA THR A 499 8.13 -10.53 12.68
C THR A 499 6.61 -10.62 12.47
N GLY A 500 5.87 -11.14 13.46
CA GLY A 500 4.43 -11.37 13.31
C GLY A 500 4.09 -12.55 12.38
N ILE A 501 5.08 -13.34 11.93
CA ILE A 501 4.83 -14.52 11.10
C ILE A 501 4.26 -15.65 11.96
N ILE A 502 3.05 -16.11 11.63
CA ILE A 502 2.48 -17.35 12.17
C ILE A 502 3.03 -18.51 11.35
N SER A 503 3.78 -19.42 11.98
CA SER A 503 4.39 -20.56 11.29
C SER A 503 4.41 -21.84 12.13
N GLY A 504 4.58 -22.97 11.46
CA GLY A 504 4.73 -24.28 12.08
C GLY A 504 4.08 -25.40 11.27
N THR A 505 3.78 -26.52 11.94
CA THR A 505 3.11 -27.68 11.33
C THR A 505 1.92 -28.08 12.20
N PRO A 506 0.66 -27.85 11.75
CA PRO A 506 -0.52 -28.21 12.52
C PRO A 506 -0.57 -29.71 12.82
N THR A 507 -1.03 -30.06 14.03
CA THR A 507 -1.10 -31.47 14.50
C THR A 507 -2.52 -31.97 14.76
N SER A 508 -3.51 -31.08 14.64
CA SER A 508 -4.93 -31.36 14.78
C SER A 508 -5.71 -30.63 13.69
N SER A 509 -6.64 -31.33 13.05
CA SER A 509 -7.56 -30.77 12.06
C SER A 509 -8.78 -30.15 12.74
N GLY A 510 -9.44 -29.23 12.06
CA GLY A 510 -10.67 -28.59 12.54
C GLY A 510 -10.72 -27.10 12.20
N GLU A 511 -11.77 -26.45 12.68
CA GLU A 511 -11.97 -25.01 12.60
C GLU A 511 -11.47 -24.36 13.89
N PHE A 512 -10.57 -23.38 13.77
CA PHE A 512 -10.01 -22.62 14.88
C PHE A 512 -10.45 -21.16 14.73
N ASP A 513 -11.59 -20.82 15.34
CA ASP A 513 -12.35 -19.58 15.17
C ASP A 513 -12.11 -18.53 16.28
N ARG A 514 -11.16 -18.79 17.19
CA ARG A 514 -10.83 -17.93 18.34
C ARG A 514 -9.40 -17.42 18.30
N ILE A 515 -8.86 -17.21 17.10
CA ILE A 515 -7.50 -16.70 16.95
C ILE A 515 -7.50 -15.21 17.24
N VAL A 516 -6.77 -14.79 18.28
CA VAL A 516 -6.60 -13.38 18.65
C VAL A 516 -5.13 -13.02 18.58
N ILE A 517 -4.81 -11.96 17.87
CA ILE A 517 -3.45 -11.45 17.66
C ILE A 517 -3.32 -10.12 18.41
N SER A 518 -2.15 -9.86 18.98
CA SER A 518 -1.83 -8.56 19.53
C SER A 518 -0.46 -8.07 19.07
N ALA A 519 -0.39 -6.77 18.81
CA ALA A 519 0.77 -6.05 18.36
C ALA A 519 1.03 -4.90 19.35
N ILE A 520 2.28 -4.65 19.71
CA ILE A 520 2.65 -3.56 20.62
C ILE A 520 3.90 -2.85 20.12
N ASN A 521 3.90 -1.53 20.19
CA ASN A 521 5.04 -0.64 19.97
C ASN A 521 5.26 0.27 21.19
N ALA A 522 6.09 1.31 21.06
CA ALA A 522 6.37 2.24 22.15
C ALA A 522 5.11 3.03 22.59
N PHE A 523 4.17 3.24 21.67
CA PHE A 523 2.99 4.10 21.85
C PHE A 523 1.77 3.33 22.36
N GLY A 524 1.74 2.00 22.20
CA GLY A 524 0.69 1.20 22.81
C GLY A 524 0.45 -0.15 22.13
N ARG A 525 -0.65 -0.80 22.55
CA ARG A 525 -1.03 -2.14 22.12
C ARG A 525 -2.33 -2.14 21.32
N ALA A 526 -2.32 -2.80 20.17
CA ALA A 526 -3.53 -3.22 19.47
C ALA A 526 -3.82 -4.71 19.66
N THR A 527 -5.11 -5.03 19.66
CA THR A 527 -5.61 -6.41 19.75
C THR A 527 -6.65 -6.61 18.65
N SER A 528 -6.53 -7.70 17.91
CA SER A 528 -7.42 -8.01 16.81
C SER A 528 -8.81 -8.47 17.27
N ARG A 529 -9.74 -8.54 16.30
CA ARG A 529 -10.91 -9.42 16.43
C ARG A 529 -10.50 -10.90 16.36
N VAL A 530 -11.46 -11.80 16.57
CA VAL A 530 -11.25 -13.24 16.37
C VAL A 530 -11.17 -13.56 14.88
N TYR A 531 -10.21 -14.41 14.51
CA TYR A 531 -10.08 -14.95 13.16
C TYR A 531 -10.32 -16.46 13.11
N LEU A 532 -10.64 -16.95 11.91
CA LEU A 532 -10.85 -18.37 11.60
C LEU A 532 -9.70 -18.93 10.77
N LEU A 533 -9.08 -20.01 11.23
CA LEU A 533 -8.19 -20.86 10.44
C LEU A 533 -8.76 -22.27 10.35
N VAL A 534 -8.97 -22.75 9.13
CA VAL A 534 -9.41 -24.14 8.87
C VAL A 534 -8.19 -25.01 8.58
N VAL A 535 -8.03 -26.08 9.35
CA VAL A 535 -6.94 -27.07 9.16
C VAL A 535 -7.54 -28.37 8.63
N ALA A 536 -7.19 -28.74 7.40
CA ALA A 536 -7.63 -29.96 6.75
C ALA A 536 -7.06 -31.24 7.43
N PRO A 537 -7.85 -32.32 7.55
CA PRO A 537 -7.36 -33.61 8.05
C PRO A 537 -6.46 -34.32 7.04
N ILE A 538 -5.67 -35.28 7.52
CA ILE A 538 -4.93 -36.21 6.65
C ILE A 538 -5.94 -37.10 5.90
N PRO A 539 -5.77 -37.34 4.58
CA PRO A 539 -6.63 -38.25 3.84
C PRO A 539 -6.76 -39.61 4.54
N THR A 540 -7.99 -40.12 4.64
CA THR A 540 -8.30 -41.35 5.41
C THR A 540 -7.44 -42.54 4.99
N LEU A 541 -7.20 -42.72 3.69
CA LEU A 541 -6.40 -43.81 3.14
C LEU A 541 -4.89 -43.58 3.24
N ALA A 542 -4.43 -42.40 3.66
CA ALA A 542 -3.03 -42.15 4.00
C ALA A 542 -2.70 -42.46 5.47
N THR A 543 -3.70 -42.87 6.27
CA THR A 543 -3.52 -43.30 7.67
C THR A 543 -3.80 -44.79 7.82
N GLY A 544 -3.24 -45.48 8.81
CA GLY A 544 -3.45 -46.91 9.05
C GLY A 544 -2.17 -47.74 8.95
N GLN A 545 -2.29 -49.03 8.70
CA GLN A 545 -1.15 -49.93 8.56
C GLN A 545 -0.89 -50.22 7.08
N PHE A 546 0.37 -50.30 6.67
CA PHE A 546 0.77 -50.58 5.29
C PHE A 546 1.87 -51.63 5.25
N SER A 547 1.98 -52.33 4.13
CA SER A 547 3.15 -53.16 3.82
C SER A 547 3.52 -53.03 2.35
N GLY A 548 4.80 -53.19 2.05
CA GLY A 548 5.30 -53.17 0.67
C GLY A 548 6.61 -53.93 0.50
N LEU A 549 6.98 -54.17 -0.75
CA LEU A 549 8.22 -54.77 -1.19
C LEU A 549 9.02 -53.77 -2.01
N PHE A 550 10.29 -53.62 -1.64
CA PHE A 550 11.29 -53.09 -2.54
C PHE A 550 11.83 -54.24 -3.38
N ASP A 551 11.96 -54.01 -4.69
CA ASP A 551 12.61 -54.93 -5.60
C ASP A 551 14.12 -55.11 -5.30
N ARG A 552 14.79 -55.91 -6.15
CA ARG A 552 16.22 -56.22 -6.03
C ARG A 552 17.12 -55.27 -6.82
N GLU A 553 16.55 -54.32 -7.56
CA GLU A 553 17.32 -53.46 -8.46
C GLU A 553 18.15 -52.43 -7.68
N SER A 554 17.71 -52.09 -6.47
CA SER A 554 18.49 -51.25 -5.57
C SER A 554 19.76 -51.96 -5.09
N PRO A 555 20.95 -51.35 -5.28
CA PRO A 555 22.20 -51.85 -4.71
C PRO A 555 22.18 -51.82 -3.18
N GLU A 556 21.37 -50.97 -2.57
CA GLU A 556 21.25 -50.84 -1.11
C GLU A 556 20.55 -52.03 -0.44
N SER A 557 19.93 -52.91 -1.25
CA SER A 557 19.31 -54.15 -0.80
C SER A 557 20.25 -55.36 -0.84
N ASP A 558 21.51 -55.20 -1.25
CA ASP A 558 22.48 -56.28 -1.52
C ASP A 558 21.95 -57.36 -2.50
N GLY A 559 21.06 -56.99 -3.43
CA GLY A 559 20.37 -57.93 -4.32
C GLY A 559 19.40 -58.88 -3.61
N LEU A 560 19.08 -58.63 -2.34
CA LEU A 560 18.12 -59.40 -1.54
C LEU A 560 16.70 -58.85 -1.63
N GLY A 561 16.54 -57.63 -2.14
CA GLY A 561 15.31 -56.85 -2.01
C GLY A 561 14.96 -56.58 -0.55
N ALA A 562 13.85 -55.88 -0.32
CA ALA A 562 13.45 -55.53 1.04
C ALA A 562 11.95 -55.56 1.23
N ARG A 563 11.51 -55.66 2.49
CA ARG A 563 10.11 -55.48 2.88
C ARG A 563 9.98 -54.29 3.82
N VAL A 564 8.93 -53.50 3.65
CA VAL A 564 8.54 -52.45 4.60
C VAL A 564 7.20 -52.78 5.23
N ASP A 565 7.06 -52.50 6.52
CA ASP A 565 5.77 -52.43 7.22
C ASP A 565 5.68 -51.08 7.94
N LEU A 566 4.58 -50.35 7.77
CA LEU A 566 4.37 -49.00 8.31
C LEU A 566 3.05 -48.91 9.09
N ALA A 567 2.99 -47.96 10.03
CA ALA A 567 1.78 -47.55 10.74
C ALA A 567 1.76 -46.02 10.87
N ILE A 568 0.68 -45.39 10.43
CA ILE A 568 0.49 -43.93 10.35
C ILE A 568 -0.78 -43.56 11.13
N ASN A 569 -0.69 -42.58 12.04
CA ASN A 569 -1.84 -42.10 12.81
C ASN A 569 -2.48 -40.85 12.19
N GLN A 570 -3.65 -40.46 12.72
CA GLN A 570 -4.40 -39.28 12.25
C GLN A 570 -3.70 -37.93 12.49
N ARG A 571 -2.65 -37.90 13.32
CA ARG A 571 -1.82 -36.70 13.56
C ARG A 571 -0.58 -36.66 12.65
N GLY A 572 -0.48 -37.57 11.68
CA GLY A 572 0.64 -37.65 10.74
C GLY A 572 1.90 -38.27 11.31
N ARG A 573 1.92 -38.74 12.56
CA ARG A 573 3.06 -39.51 13.07
C ARG A 573 3.02 -40.92 12.52
N TRP A 574 4.17 -41.39 12.05
CA TRP A 574 4.32 -42.75 11.55
C TRP A 574 5.52 -43.46 12.17
N SER A 575 5.43 -44.79 12.18
CA SER A 575 6.47 -45.70 12.62
C SER A 575 6.45 -46.95 11.76
N GLY A 576 7.57 -47.63 11.61
CA GLY A 576 7.65 -48.80 10.76
C GLY A 576 8.98 -49.53 10.86
N ARG A 577 9.13 -50.52 9.98
CA ARG A 577 10.34 -51.32 9.87
C ARG A 577 10.66 -51.65 8.42
N VAL A 578 11.94 -51.62 8.07
CA VAL A 578 12.47 -52.16 6.81
C VAL A 578 13.24 -53.45 7.11
N LEU A 579 12.98 -54.51 6.36
CA LEU A 579 13.64 -55.81 6.45
C LEU A 579 14.51 -56.00 5.21
N ILE A 580 15.83 -56.13 5.42
CA ILE A 580 16.81 -56.49 4.37
C ILE A 580 17.56 -57.73 4.84
N GLY A 581 17.42 -58.82 4.09
CA GLY A 581 17.87 -60.15 4.50
C GLY A 581 17.24 -60.54 5.85
N ARG A 582 18.09 -60.77 6.85
CA ARG A 582 17.67 -61.11 8.23
C ARG A 582 17.61 -59.91 9.16
N LYS A 583 18.08 -58.74 8.71
CA LYS A 583 18.20 -57.54 9.54
C LYS A 583 16.91 -56.74 9.50
N ARG A 584 16.60 -56.08 10.61
CA ARG A 584 15.41 -55.24 10.80
C ARG A 584 15.86 -53.83 11.18
N TYR A 585 15.30 -52.84 10.50
CA TYR A 585 15.61 -51.43 10.69
C TYR A 585 14.36 -50.68 11.10
N SER A 586 14.33 -50.14 12.31
CA SER A 586 13.22 -49.31 12.77
C SER A 586 13.29 -47.92 12.12
N ILE A 587 12.17 -47.47 11.58
CA ILE A 587 12.01 -46.15 10.97
C ILE A 587 10.82 -45.43 11.62
N ARG A 588 10.89 -44.10 11.73
CA ARG A 588 9.82 -43.26 12.30
C ARG A 588 9.93 -41.84 11.79
N GLY A 589 8.83 -41.11 11.78
CA GLY A 589 8.81 -39.71 11.39
C GLY A 589 7.42 -39.09 11.42
N THR A 590 7.31 -37.96 10.73
CA THR A 590 6.05 -37.28 10.44
C THR A 590 5.78 -37.34 8.94
N LEU A 591 4.51 -37.47 8.59
CA LEU A 591 4.04 -37.51 7.22
C LEU A 591 4.09 -36.08 6.68
N ASP A 592 4.70 -35.90 5.52
CA ASP A 592 4.63 -34.64 4.78
C ASP A 592 3.39 -34.69 3.90
N THR A 593 2.47 -33.75 4.12
CA THR A 593 1.22 -33.61 3.36
C THR A 593 1.17 -32.31 2.57
N SER A 594 2.31 -31.68 2.31
CA SER A 594 2.39 -30.43 1.55
C SER A 594 2.04 -30.62 0.07
N GLY A 595 2.30 -31.81 -0.48
CA GLY A 595 1.90 -32.21 -1.83
C GLY A 595 0.54 -32.92 -1.89
N VAL A 596 0.07 -33.18 -3.12
CA VAL A 596 -1.18 -33.92 -3.40
C VAL A 596 -1.16 -35.34 -2.80
N SER A 597 0.00 -36.01 -2.87
CA SER A 597 0.20 -37.34 -2.29
C SER A 597 1.12 -37.24 -1.08
N PRO A 598 0.70 -37.73 0.10
CA PRO A 598 1.54 -37.70 1.28
C PRO A 598 2.83 -38.52 1.11
N THR A 599 3.94 -37.98 1.61
CA THR A 599 5.26 -38.63 1.53
C THR A 599 5.86 -38.87 2.91
N LEU A 600 6.65 -39.92 3.02
CA LEU A 600 7.43 -40.23 4.21
C LEU A 600 8.86 -40.58 3.81
N ASN A 601 9.80 -39.97 4.53
CA ASN A 601 11.23 -40.11 4.29
C ASN A 601 11.90 -40.67 5.55
N ALA A 602 12.75 -41.68 5.38
CA ALA A 602 13.44 -42.34 6.48
C ALA A 602 14.90 -42.59 6.13
N THR A 603 15.79 -42.48 7.13
CA THR A 603 17.18 -42.90 6.99
C THR A 603 17.53 -43.96 8.04
N PHE A 604 18.31 -44.96 7.63
CA PHE A 604 18.83 -46.01 8.52
C PHE A 604 20.18 -46.52 8.00
N ARG A 605 20.95 -47.26 8.81
CA ARG A 605 22.26 -47.79 8.41
C ARG A 605 22.23 -49.28 8.12
N HIS A 606 22.60 -49.69 6.91
CA HIS A 606 22.77 -51.09 6.50
C HIS A 606 24.23 -51.34 6.15
N LEU A 607 24.83 -52.37 6.76
CA LEU A 607 26.27 -52.70 6.60
C LEU A 607 27.23 -51.50 6.80
N GLY A 608 26.85 -50.53 7.63
CA GLY A 608 27.63 -49.31 7.90
C GLY A 608 27.24 -48.12 7.03
N THR A 609 26.60 -48.35 5.89
CA THR A 609 26.18 -47.34 4.91
C THR A 609 24.82 -46.74 5.26
N PRO A 610 24.67 -45.41 5.30
CA PRO A 610 23.36 -44.76 5.38
C PRO A 610 22.54 -45.03 4.11
N ILE A 611 21.31 -45.49 4.29
CA ILE A 611 20.31 -45.64 3.23
C ILE A 611 19.19 -44.64 3.52
N ALA A 612 18.76 -43.93 2.48
CA ALA A 612 17.52 -43.15 2.52
C ALA A 612 16.42 -43.90 1.75
N ALA A 613 15.23 -43.94 2.34
CA ALA A 613 14.03 -44.47 1.70
C ALA A 613 13.00 -43.34 1.60
N SER A 614 12.43 -43.16 0.41
CA SER A 614 11.32 -42.26 0.14
C SER A 614 10.11 -43.08 -0.28
N ILE A 615 8.99 -42.87 0.39
CA ILE A 615 7.75 -43.61 0.16
C ILE A 615 6.62 -42.60 -0.01
N THR A 616 5.85 -42.77 -1.07
CA THR A 616 4.67 -41.97 -1.40
C THR A 616 3.43 -42.82 -1.21
N ILE A 617 2.37 -42.20 -0.68
CA ILE A 617 1.07 -42.83 -0.50
C ILE A 617 0.07 -42.16 -1.44
N ASP A 618 -0.58 -42.96 -2.27
CA ASP A 618 -1.74 -42.49 -3.02
C ASP A 618 -2.92 -42.28 -2.05
N PRO A 619 -3.41 -41.05 -1.88
CA PRO A 619 -4.46 -40.74 -0.91
C PRO A 619 -5.84 -41.29 -1.29
N ASN A 620 -6.02 -41.74 -2.54
CA ASN A 620 -7.28 -42.26 -3.06
C ASN A 620 -7.33 -43.79 -3.09
N THR A 621 -6.18 -44.45 -3.22
CA THR A 621 -6.11 -45.92 -3.26
C THR A 621 -5.46 -46.53 -2.01
N GLY A 622 -4.64 -45.77 -1.28
CA GLY A 622 -3.81 -46.28 -0.19
C GLY A 622 -2.62 -47.11 -0.67
N SER A 623 -2.29 -47.06 -1.97
CA SER A 623 -1.13 -47.76 -2.53
C SER A 623 0.17 -47.07 -2.13
N LEU A 624 1.22 -47.87 -1.94
CA LEU A 624 2.58 -47.38 -1.70
C LEU A 624 3.40 -47.43 -2.97
N SER A 625 4.14 -46.35 -3.23
CA SER A 625 5.19 -46.27 -4.24
C SER A 625 6.44 -45.61 -3.64
N GLY A 626 7.56 -45.62 -4.38
CA GLY A 626 8.81 -45.02 -3.95
C GLY A 626 10.01 -45.93 -4.18
N GLY A 627 11.07 -45.75 -3.39
CA GLY A 627 12.33 -46.46 -3.59
C GLY A 627 13.40 -46.09 -2.55
N PHE A 628 14.57 -46.68 -2.70
CA PHE A 628 15.77 -46.24 -1.99
C PHE A 628 16.49 -45.14 -2.79
N SER A 629 17.37 -44.40 -2.13
CA SER A 629 18.14 -43.31 -2.75
C SER A 629 18.94 -43.70 -3.99
N GLY A 630 19.46 -44.92 -4.04
CA GLY A 630 20.27 -45.49 -5.10
C GLY A 630 19.47 -46.27 -6.14
N GLY A 631 18.13 -46.21 -6.08
CA GLY A 631 17.23 -46.84 -7.04
C GLY A 631 16.34 -47.93 -6.43
N GLY A 632 15.77 -48.75 -7.30
CA GLY A 632 14.77 -49.77 -6.98
C GLY A 632 13.37 -49.19 -6.73
N SER A 633 12.35 -50.00 -7.02
CA SER A 633 10.95 -49.63 -6.87
C SER A 633 10.32 -50.27 -5.65
N LEU A 634 9.44 -49.52 -4.99
CA LEU A 634 8.54 -50.00 -3.94
C LEU A 634 7.15 -50.22 -4.52
N THR A 635 6.57 -51.39 -4.24
CA THR A 635 5.14 -51.64 -4.42
C THR A 635 4.53 -52.10 -3.10
N GLY A 636 3.38 -51.56 -2.74
CA GLY A 636 2.72 -51.93 -1.50
C GLY A 636 1.33 -51.34 -1.38
N TRP A 637 0.68 -51.61 -0.25
CA TRP A 637 -0.72 -51.24 -0.04
C TRP A 637 -1.03 -51.00 1.43
N ARG A 638 -2.13 -50.27 1.63
CA ARG A 638 -2.80 -50.11 2.91
C ARG A 638 -3.56 -51.38 3.27
N HIS A 639 -3.46 -51.79 4.53
CA HIS A 639 -4.25 -52.89 5.08
C HIS A 639 -5.64 -52.43 5.46
N THR A 640 -6.64 -53.25 5.14
CA THR A 640 -8.02 -53.10 5.60
C THR A 640 -8.37 -54.23 6.57
N PRO A 641 -8.89 -53.91 7.77
CA PRO A 641 -9.50 -54.93 8.62
C PRO A 641 -10.84 -55.36 8.00
N ASN A 642 -11.23 -56.63 8.22
CA ASN A 642 -12.48 -57.25 7.73
C ASN A 642 -12.48 -57.53 6.23
N LEU A 643 -11.86 -58.64 5.85
CA LEU A 643 -12.00 -59.18 4.50
C LEU A 643 -13.16 -60.16 4.45
N ASP A 644 -13.93 -60.13 3.35
CA ASP A 644 -14.96 -61.13 3.02
C ASP A 644 -14.36 -62.46 2.55
N ARG A 645 -13.18 -62.79 3.06
CA ARG A 645 -12.38 -63.92 2.63
C ARG A 645 -11.64 -64.57 3.77
N ASP A 646 -11.74 -65.88 3.82
CA ASP A 646 -10.91 -66.74 4.64
C ASP A 646 -10.53 -68.02 3.86
N GLY A 647 -9.51 -68.69 4.36
CA GLY A 647 -9.19 -70.02 3.88
C GLY A 647 -7.71 -70.35 3.80
N ARG A 648 -7.45 -71.37 2.99
CA ARG A 648 -6.14 -71.94 2.77
C ARG A 648 -5.98 -72.17 1.28
N CYS A 649 -5.09 -71.43 0.64
CA CYS A 649 -4.73 -71.68 -0.75
C CYS A 649 -3.42 -72.47 -0.82
N HIS A 650 -3.38 -73.46 -1.69
CA HIS A 650 -2.17 -74.19 -2.06
C HIS A 650 -1.71 -73.67 -3.42
N PHE A 651 -0.40 -73.56 -3.63
CA PHE A 651 0.16 -73.12 -4.89
C PHE A 651 1.50 -73.81 -5.16
N PHE A 652 1.84 -73.99 -6.43
CA PHE A 652 3.20 -74.35 -6.83
C PHE A 652 4.05 -73.11 -7.11
N LEU A 653 5.36 -73.30 -7.15
CA LEU A 653 6.35 -72.31 -7.57
C LEU A 653 7.24 -72.96 -8.63
N ALA A 654 7.08 -72.55 -9.89
CA ALA A 654 7.79 -73.12 -11.02
C ALA A 654 8.44 -72.05 -11.89
N VAL A 655 9.53 -72.43 -12.56
CA VAL A 655 10.20 -71.59 -13.56
C VAL A 655 9.36 -71.63 -14.85
N PRO A 656 8.95 -70.47 -15.41
CA PRO A 656 8.17 -70.44 -16.65
C PRO A 656 8.94 -71.05 -17.82
N GLY A 657 8.28 -71.89 -18.63
CA GLY A 657 8.87 -72.46 -19.85
C GLY A 657 9.83 -73.64 -19.63
N GLY A 658 10.04 -74.07 -18.38
CA GLY A 658 10.94 -75.15 -18.05
C GLY A 658 12.35 -74.64 -17.65
N PRO A 659 12.91 -75.16 -16.56
CA PRO A 659 14.24 -74.79 -16.07
C PRO A 659 15.38 -75.47 -16.83
N ALA A 660 16.58 -74.86 -16.79
CA ALA A 660 17.83 -75.46 -17.26
C ALA A 660 18.54 -76.20 -16.10
N PRO A 661 19.45 -77.17 -16.36
CA PRO A 661 20.05 -78.00 -15.32
C PRO A 661 20.89 -77.24 -14.28
N GLU A 662 21.33 -76.02 -14.58
CA GLU A 662 22.09 -75.14 -13.69
C GLU A 662 21.21 -74.51 -12.59
N ILE A 663 19.89 -74.53 -12.76
CA ILE A 663 18.90 -74.07 -11.78
C ILE A 663 17.98 -75.23 -11.38
N PRO A 664 17.20 -75.08 -10.29
CA PRO A 664 16.32 -76.16 -9.81
C PRO A 664 15.27 -76.59 -10.85
N GLU A 665 15.29 -77.87 -11.24
CA GLU A 665 14.35 -78.38 -12.25
C GLU A 665 12.98 -78.80 -11.69
N GLY A 666 12.92 -78.98 -10.37
CA GLY A 666 11.69 -79.36 -9.68
C GLY A 666 10.74 -78.20 -9.41
N THR A 667 9.56 -78.54 -8.90
CA THR A 667 8.52 -77.57 -8.57
C THR A 667 8.48 -77.34 -7.07
N GLY A 668 8.71 -76.09 -6.66
CA GLY A 668 8.48 -75.66 -5.29
C GLY A 668 6.98 -75.58 -4.98
N PHE A 669 6.61 -75.45 -3.72
CA PHE A 669 5.20 -75.33 -3.34
C PHE A 669 5.02 -74.54 -2.05
N GLY A 670 3.83 -73.98 -1.87
CA GLY A 670 3.47 -73.22 -0.68
C GLY A 670 1.99 -73.28 -0.32
N ILE A 671 1.72 -72.84 0.91
CA ILE A 671 0.40 -72.73 1.50
C ILE A 671 0.24 -71.31 2.03
N VAL A 672 -0.76 -70.57 1.56
CA VAL A 672 -1.20 -69.31 2.17
C VAL A 672 -2.40 -69.60 3.07
N ARG A 673 -2.29 -69.27 4.35
CA ARG A 673 -3.43 -69.26 5.29
C ARG A 673 -3.80 -67.83 5.60
N PHE A 674 -5.08 -67.49 5.47
CA PHE A 674 -5.59 -66.15 5.74
C PHE A 674 -6.98 -66.24 6.37
N GLY A 675 -7.35 -65.18 7.09
CA GLY A 675 -8.65 -65.09 7.75
C GLY A 675 -9.22 -63.68 7.67
N THR A 676 -10.47 -63.55 8.12
CA THR A 676 -11.25 -62.30 8.10
C THR A 676 -10.58 -61.16 8.88
N ASN A 677 -9.67 -61.48 9.81
CA ASN A 677 -8.86 -60.50 10.56
C ASN A 677 -7.75 -59.81 9.73
N GLY A 678 -7.64 -60.13 8.43
CA GLY A 678 -6.68 -59.53 7.51
C GLY A 678 -5.23 -60.00 7.70
N THR A 679 -5.00 -61.08 8.45
CA THR A 679 -3.67 -61.70 8.58
C THR A 679 -3.47 -62.79 7.53
N ALA A 680 -2.28 -62.88 6.96
CA ALA A 680 -1.88 -63.91 6.01
C ALA A 680 -0.53 -64.52 6.41
N ARG A 681 -0.44 -65.84 6.33
CA ARG A 681 0.81 -66.58 6.56
C ARG A 681 1.04 -67.56 5.43
N THR A 682 2.15 -67.35 4.72
CA THR A 682 2.65 -68.21 3.67
C THR A 682 3.75 -69.10 4.24
N VAL A 683 3.65 -70.41 4.00
CA VAL A 683 4.68 -71.41 4.35
C VAL A 683 4.89 -72.37 3.19
N GLY A 684 6.13 -72.72 2.89
CA GLY A 684 6.41 -73.60 1.77
C GLY A 684 7.84 -74.11 1.72
N ARG A 685 8.18 -74.75 0.60
CA ARG A 685 9.53 -75.18 0.25
C ARG A 685 9.83 -74.80 -1.20
N THR A 686 11.03 -74.29 -1.44
CA THR A 686 11.59 -74.12 -2.79
C THR A 686 11.99 -75.48 -3.37
N ALA A 687 12.25 -75.54 -4.68
CA ALA A 687 12.63 -76.77 -5.36
C ALA A 687 14.01 -77.33 -4.93
N ASP A 688 14.90 -76.49 -4.36
CA ASP A 688 16.14 -76.98 -3.72
C ASP A 688 15.91 -77.52 -2.28
N GLY A 689 14.65 -77.54 -1.85
CA GLY A 689 14.18 -78.01 -0.56
C GLY A 689 14.29 -77.03 0.60
N SER A 690 14.69 -75.80 0.36
CA SER A 690 14.77 -74.78 1.42
C SER A 690 13.38 -74.38 1.92
N PRO A 691 13.13 -74.38 3.24
CA PRO A 691 11.85 -73.92 3.78
C PRO A 691 11.77 -72.40 3.76
N PHE A 692 10.57 -71.86 3.52
CA PHE A 692 10.29 -70.43 3.64
C PHE A 692 9.01 -70.16 4.44
N SER A 693 8.98 -69.05 5.18
CA SER A 693 7.78 -68.58 5.87
C SER A 693 7.69 -67.04 5.85
N SER A 694 6.67 -66.51 5.17
CA SER A 694 6.34 -65.09 5.22
C SER A 694 5.04 -64.91 5.98
N ALA A 695 5.01 -64.02 6.95
CA ALA A 695 3.79 -63.61 7.63
C ALA A 695 3.56 -62.12 7.38
N GLY A 696 2.34 -61.75 7.08
CA GLY A 696 1.98 -60.38 6.79
C GLY A 696 0.48 -60.17 6.92
N ARG A 697 0.05 -59.08 6.35
CA ARG A 697 -1.36 -58.77 6.19
C ARG A 697 -1.69 -58.82 4.71
N ILE A 698 -2.93 -59.21 4.45
CA ILE A 698 -3.46 -59.33 3.10
C ILE A 698 -4.04 -57.97 2.69
N GLY A 699 -3.79 -57.59 1.45
CA GLY A 699 -4.27 -56.33 0.89
C GLY A 699 -5.76 -56.36 0.56
N PRO A 700 -6.32 -55.19 0.24
CA PRO A 700 -7.75 -55.02 0.03
C PRO A 700 -8.28 -55.82 -1.16
N GLN A 701 -7.45 -56.12 -2.17
CA GLN A 701 -7.84 -56.94 -3.32
C GLN A 701 -7.42 -58.41 -3.19
N GLY A 702 -6.70 -58.78 -2.14
CA GLY A 702 -6.20 -60.14 -1.90
C GLY A 702 -4.70 -60.30 -2.07
N GLU A 703 -3.95 -59.20 -2.08
CA GLU A 703 -2.51 -59.15 -2.26
C GLU A 703 -1.79 -59.73 -1.03
N VAL A 704 -0.77 -60.56 -1.22
CA VAL A 704 0.01 -61.17 -0.13
C VAL A 704 1.50 -61.09 -0.44
N ILE A 705 2.25 -60.44 0.46
CA ILE A 705 3.71 -60.34 0.35
C ILE A 705 4.39 -61.65 0.78
N VAL A 706 5.25 -62.17 -0.09
CA VAL A 706 6.26 -63.16 0.26
C VAL A 706 7.60 -62.44 0.34
N TYR A 707 8.25 -62.50 1.51
CA TYR A 707 9.65 -62.10 1.68
C TYR A 707 10.30 -63.04 2.69
N GLN A 708 11.36 -63.73 2.28
CA GLN A 708 12.13 -64.60 3.15
C GLN A 708 13.60 -64.56 2.76
N ALA A 709 14.47 -64.23 3.71
CA ALA A 709 15.90 -64.49 3.57
C ALA A 709 16.17 -65.99 3.70
N LEU A 710 16.89 -66.54 2.71
CA LEU A 710 17.25 -67.96 2.61
C LEU A 710 18.76 -68.15 2.84
N TYR A 711 19.16 -69.38 3.17
CA TYR A 711 20.56 -69.85 3.23
C TYR A 711 21.50 -69.19 4.24
N ARG A 712 22.71 -69.73 4.40
CA ARG A 712 23.71 -69.15 5.30
C ARG A 712 24.29 -67.87 4.73
N ASN A 713 24.84 -67.93 3.51
CA ASN A 713 25.15 -66.74 2.73
C ASN A 713 23.82 -66.22 2.18
N PRO A 714 23.32 -65.05 2.61
CA PRO A 714 21.93 -64.69 2.39
C PRO A 714 21.55 -64.67 0.90
N GLY A 715 20.59 -65.51 0.53
CA GLY A 715 19.76 -65.31 -0.67
C GLY A 715 18.36 -64.90 -0.24
N SER A 716 17.42 -64.80 -1.17
CA SER A 716 16.05 -64.42 -0.82
C SER A 716 15.00 -65.04 -1.76
N LEU A 717 13.79 -65.20 -1.24
CA LEU A 717 12.58 -65.40 -2.02
C LEU A 717 11.67 -64.21 -1.75
N LEU A 718 11.31 -63.46 -2.79
CA LEU A 718 10.39 -62.33 -2.64
C LEU A 718 9.47 -62.14 -3.84
N GLY A 719 8.29 -61.60 -3.59
CA GLY A 719 7.30 -61.27 -4.60
C GLY A 719 5.90 -61.17 -4.03
N ASN A 720 4.95 -60.81 -4.88
CA ASN A 720 3.55 -60.63 -4.52
C ASN A 720 2.72 -61.79 -5.06
N LEU A 721 1.87 -62.34 -4.18
CA LEU A 721 0.79 -63.24 -4.57
C LEU A 721 -0.51 -62.44 -4.63
N GLN A 722 -1.38 -62.81 -5.55
CA GLN A 722 -2.73 -62.30 -5.68
C GLN A 722 -3.70 -63.46 -5.44
N ILE A 723 -4.64 -63.27 -4.52
CA ILE A 723 -5.77 -64.18 -4.34
C ILE A 723 -6.99 -63.48 -4.95
N ALA A 724 -7.71 -64.13 -5.85
CA ALA A 724 -8.91 -63.59 -6.50
C ALA A 724 -10.17 -63.76 -5.64
N ASN A 725 -11.20 -62.93 -5.89
CA ASN A 725 -12.44 -62.93 -5.10
C ASN A 725 -13.49 -63.83 -5.74
N ASP A 726 -13.04 -64.99 -6.18
CA ASP A 726 -13.83 -66.00 -6.85
C ASP A 726 -13.99 -67.22 -5.93
N LEU A 727 -14.90 -68.12 -6.31
CA LEU A 727 -15.16 -69.35 -5.56
C LEU A 727 -13.91 -70.22 -5.33
N PRO A 728 -13.01 -70.43 -6.33
CA PRO A 728 -11.76 -71.15 -6.12
C PRO A 728 -10.72 -70.34 -5.36
N GLN A 729 -10.90 -69.04 -5.09
CA GLN A 729 -9.86 -68.14 -4.58
C GLN A 729 -8.56 -68.30 -5.39
N THR A 730 -8.68 -68.15 -6.71
CA THR A 730 -7.60 -68.33 -7.67
C THR A 730 -6.37 -67.57 -7.19
N LEU A 731 -5.26 -68.29 -7.01
CA LEU A 731 -4.02 -67.73 -6.52
C LEU A 731 -3.03 -67.68 -7.68
N THR A 732 -2.56 -66.47 -7.98
CA THR A 732 -1.49 -66.22 -8.96
C THR A 732 -0.40 -65.38 -8.31
N GLY A 733 0.78 -65.29 -8.94
CA GLY A 733 1.79 -64.36 -8.49
C GLY A 733 3.13 -64.53 -9.18
N ASP A 734 3.94 -63.48 -9.07
CA ASP A 734 5.31 -63.44 -9.57
C ASP A 734 6.26 -63.29 -8.40
N LEU A 735 7.14 -64.27 -8.28
CA LEU A 735 8.20 -64.28 -7.28
C LEU A 735 9.55 -64.34 -7.96
N THR A 736 10.55 -63.86 -7.27
CA THR A 736 11.93 -63.95 -7.68
C THR A 736 12.71 -64.69 -6.60
N TRP A 737 13.68 -65.51 -6.99
CA TRP A 737 14.48 -66.32 -6.07
C TRP A 737 15.97 -66.16 -6.36
N SER A 738 16.71 -65.68 -5.36
CA SER A 738 18.16 -65.52 -5.41
C SER A 738 18.85 -66.51 -4.50
N LYS A 739 19.94 -67.10 -4.99
CA LYS A 739 20.83 -67.96 -4.23
C LYS A 739 22.27 -67.64 -4.60
N PRO A 740 23.01 -66.95 -3.72
CA PRO A 740 24.45 -66.79 -3.91
C PRO A 740 25.16 -68.12 -3.59
N SER A 741 26.45 -68.18 -3.92
CA SER A 741 27.31 -69.32 -3.58
C SER A 741 27.20 -69.70 -2.10
N GLN A 742 27.01 -71.00 -1.88
CA GLN A 742 26.99 -71.70 -0.61
C GLN A 742 28.13 -72.73 -0.59
N PRO A 743 29.38 -72.36 -0.25
CA PRO A 743 30.53 -73.27 -0.30
C PRO A 743 30.41 -74.54 0.58
N ARG A 744 29.47 -74.55 1.53
CA ARG A 744 29.15 -75.72 2.37
C ARG A 744 27.74 -76.27 2.12
N GLY A 745 27.05 -75.78 1.08
CA GLY A 745 25.75 -76.27 0.64
C GLY A 745 25.91 -77.51 -0.24
N ARG A 746 24.89 -78.38 -0.26
CA ARG A 746 24.90 -79.60 -1.10
C ARG A 746 24.08 -79.47 -2.38
N ALA A 747 22.88 -78.92 -2.30
CA ALA A 747 22.06 -78.65 -3.48
C ALA A 747 22.42 -77.29 -4.06
N TYR A 748 22.82 -77.24 -5.33
CA TYR A 748 23.23 -76.03 -6.04
C TYR A 748 24.20 -75.18 -5.21
N SER A 749 25.36 -75.75 -4.84
CA SER A 749 26.37 -75.12 -3.98
C SER A 749 26.93 -73.82 -4.56
N ASP A 750 27.04 -73.72 -5.88
CA ASP A 750 27.58 -72.54 -6.54
C ASP A 750 26.58 -71.38 -6.58
N GLY A 751 25.29 -71.68 -6.34
CA GLY A 751 24.21 -70.74 -6.55
C GLY A 751 23.97 -70.46 -8.03
N TRP A 752 23.34 -69.33 -8.33
CA TRP A 752 23.13 -68.87 -9.70
C TRP A 752 23.42 -67.37 -9.81
N THR A 753 23.90 -66.96 -10.97
CA THR A 753 24.35 -65.58 -11.24
C THR A 753 23.22 -64.56 -11.13
N ASN A 754 22.08 -64.84 -11.76
CA ASN A 754 20.94 -63.94 -11.81
C ASN A 754 19.75 -64.54 -11.08
N PRO A 755 19.00 -63.77 -10.28
CA PRO A 755 17.78 -64.25 -9.67
C PRO A 755 16.82 -64.88 -10.67
N ILE A 756 16.18 -65.98 -10.29
CA ILE A 756 15.24 -66.70 -11.16
C ILE A 756 13.81 -66.22 -10.92
N ASN A 757 13.04 -66.08 -12.00
CA ASN A 757 11.62 -65.76 -11.93
C ASN A 757 10.81 -67.04 -11.72
N LEU A 758 9.85 -66.98 -10.80
CA LEU A 758 8.97 -68.06 -10.42
C LEU A 758 7.52 -67.60 -10.59
N LYS A 759 6.73 -68.41 -11.29
CA LYS A 759 5.28 -68.24 -11.31
C LYS A 759 4.67 -69.05 -10.17
N ALA A 760 3.83 -68.37 -9.39
CA ALA A 760 2.96 -68.99 -8.42
C ALA A 760 1.57 -69.19 -9.03
N GLN A 761 1.03 -70.39 -8.94
CA GLN A 761 -0.33 -70.69 -9.36
C GLN A 761 -0.96 -71.77 -8.48
N GLY A 762 -2.25 -71.61 -8.20
CA GLY A 762 -3.07 -72.58 -7.48
C GLY A 762 -4.39 -71.96 -7.02
N GLY A 763 -4.92 -72.43 -5.89
CA GLY A 763 -6.23 -71.98 -5.41
C GLY A 763 -6.59 -72.55 -4.03
N LYS A 764 -7.84 -72.35 -3.63
CA LYS A 764 -8.44 -72.80 -2.36
C LYS A 764 -8.37 -74.31 -2.26
N TYR A 765 -7.56 -74.79 -1.32
CA TYR A 765 -7.47 -76.21 -1.06
C TYR A 765 -8.57 -76.65 -0.11
N ARG A 766 -9.36 -77.63 -0.56
CA ARG A 766 -10.35 -78.32 0.26
C ARG A 766 -9.89 -79.75 0.49
N PRO A 767 -9.72 -80.18 1.76
CA PRO A 767 -9.48 -81.58 2.04
C PRO A 767 -10.58 -82.46 1.45
N VAL A 768 -10.20 -83.57 0.83
CA VAL A 768 -11.14 -84.56 0.33
C VAL A 768 -11.93 -85.17 1.51
N VAL A 769 -13.27 -85.20 1.40
CA VAL A 769 -14.19 -85.65 2.46
C VAL A 769 -14.84 -86.98 2.08
N GLY A 770 -14.87 -87.95 2.99
CA GLY A 770 -15.59 -89.21 2.78
C GLY A 770 -14.84 -90.21 1.88
N ALA A 771 -15.57 -90.85 0.97
CA ALA A 771 -15.09 -91.95 0.12
C ALA A 771 -14.40 -91.50 -1.19
N THR A 772 -14.32 -90.19 -1.46
CA THR A 772 -13.58 -89.65 -2.62
C THR A 772 -12.08 -89.85 -2.43
N LEU A 773 -11.40 -90.16 -3.53
CA LEU A 773 -9.95 -90.34 -3.53
C LEU A 773 -9.24 -89.01 -3.87
N PRO A 774 -7.98 -88.84 -3.46
CA PRO A 774 -7.16 -87.71 -3.89
C PRO A 774 -7.04 -87.61 -5.42
N VAL A 775 -6.73 -86.41 -5.91
CA VAL A 775 -6.53 -86.08 -7.34
C VAL A 775 -7.70 -86.39 -8.27
N GLY A 776 -8.92 -86.60 -7.75
CA GLY A 776 -10.08 -86.97 -8.58
C GLY A 776 -10.06 -88.43 -9.07
N ALA A 777 -9.17 -89.26 -8.52
CA ALA A 777 -9.06 -90.67 -8.91
C ALA A 777 -10.34 -91.47 -8.61
N LEU A 778 -10.71 -92.39 -9.52
CA LEU A 778 -11.81 -93.31 -9.31
C LEU A 778 -11.33 -94.56 -8.52
N PRO A 779 -12.17 -95.18 -7.67
CA PRO A 779 -11.82 -96.44 -7.02
C PRO A 779 -11.50 -97.56 -8.02
N SER A 780 -10.32 -98.18 -7.90
CA SER A 780 -9.91 -99.32 -8.75
C SER A 780 -9.09 -100.37 -7.96
N LEU A 781 -9.08 -101.60 -8.48
CA LEU A 781 -8.15 -102.65 -8.04
C LEU A 781 -6.76 -102.46 -8.66
N ASP A 782 -6.69 -101.84 -9.84
CA ASP A 782 -5.48 -101.43 -10.55
C ASP A 782 -4.98 -100.05 -10.07
N PRO A 783 -3.76 -99.63 -10.42
CA PRO A 783 -3.31 -98.25 -10.20
C PRO A 783 -4.32 -97.25 -10.78
N ASN A 784 -4.79 -96.32 -9.94
CA ASN A 784 -5.77 -95.29 -10.29
C ASN A 784 -5.22 -93.86 -10.19
N ALA A 785 -3.94 -93.75 -9.83
CA ALA A 785 -3.14 -92.56 -9.95
C ALA A 785 -1.75 -92.96 -10.44
N GLN A 786 -0.97 -92.00 -10.91
CA GLN A 786 0.42 -92.22 -11.26
C GLN A 786 1.31 -91.13 -10.68
N LEU A 787 2.50 -91.54 -10.26
CA LEU A 787 3.56 -90.64 -9.84
C LEU A 787 4.60 -90.55 -10.97
N LEU A 788 4.71 -89.38 -11.56
CA LEU A 788 5.74 -89.06 -12.55
C LEU A 788 6.90 -88.36 -11.84
N ILE A 789 8.11 -88.82 -12.14
CA ILE A 789 9.34 -88.12 -11.76
C ILE A 789 10.17 -87.89 -13.00
N GLN A 790 10.74 -86.69 -13.10
CA GLN A 790 11.53 -86.29 -14.27
C GLN A 790 12.68 -85.36 -13.90
N ASP A 791 13.61 -85.24 -14.83
CA ASP A 791 14.75 -84.32 -14.81
C ASP A 791 15.77 -84.67 -13.71
N ALA A 792 16.65 -83.75 -13.31
CA ALA A 792 17.78 -83.99 -12.39
C ALA A 792 18.82 -85.01 -12.87
N GLY A 793 18.85 -85.33 -14.18
CA GLY A 793 19.76 -86.31 -14.76
C GLY A 793 19.40 -87.77 -14.44
N ILE A 794 18.11 -88.09 -14.29
CA ILE A 794 17.64 -89.46 -14.07
C ILE A 794 17.46 -90.27 -15.37
N ASP A 795 17.64 -89.64 -16.54
CA ASP A 795 17.59 -90.24 -17.87
C ASP A 795 18.59 -91.40 -18.05
N GLN A 796 19.68 -91.39 -17.29
CA GLN A 796 20.62 -92.51 -17.22
C GLN A 796 19.98 -93.82 -16.69
N PHE A 797 18.79 -93.78 -16.08
CA PHE A 797 18.08 -94.94 -15.55
C PHE A 797 16.87 -95.37 -16.40
N GLY A 798 16.65 -94.77 -17.59
CA GLY A 798 15.59 -95.15 -18.52
C GLY A 798 14.85 -93.96 -19.13
N THR A 799 13.58 -94.15 -19.46
CA THR A 799 12.73 -93.10 -20.04
C THR A 799 12.52 -91.92 -19.06
N ASN A 800 12.57 -90.69 -19.56
CA ASN A 800 12.22 -89.49 -18.79
C ASN A 800 10.92 -88.90 -19.39
N PRO A 801 9.79 -88.81 -18.66
CA PRO A 801 9.59 -89.13 -17.24
C PRO A 801 9.61 -90.62 -16.91
N GLN A 802 9.96 -90.94 -15.66
CA GLN A 802 9.75 -92.25 -15.04
C GLN A 802 8.38 -92.26 -14.36
N THR A 803 7.56 -93.27 -14.67
CA THR A 803 6.17 -93.36 -14.19
C THR A 803 5.99 -94.54 -13.23
N PHE A 804 5.36 -94.28 -12.09
CA PHE A 804 5.03 -95.30 -11.09
C PHE A 804 3.51 -95.34 -10.87
N GLY A 805 2.89 -96.49 -11.09
CA GLY A 805 1.48 -96.71 -10.76
C GLY A 805 1.26 -96.62 -9.26
N ILE A 806 0.27 -95.81 -8.86
CA ILE A 806 -0.17 -95.64 -7.48
C ILE A 806 -1.60 -96.14 -7.36
N ARG A 807 -1.86 -96.98 -6.37
CA ARG A 807 -3.22 -97.33 -5.97
C ARG A 807 -3.63 -96.55 -4.74
N LEU A 808 -4.44 -95.51 -4.93
CA LEU A 808 -5.07 -94.74 -3.87
C LEU A 808 -6.26 -95.51 -3.30
N LEU A 809 -6.16 -95.90 -2.03
CA LEU A 809 -7.19 -96.67 -1.32
C LEU A 809 -8.12 -95.77 -0.49
N SER A 810 -7.61 -94.62 -0.06
CA SER A 810 -8.36 -93.62 0.71
C SER A 810 -7.61 -92.30 0.71
N SER A 811 -8.21 -91.28 1.32
CA SER A 811 -7.65 -89.94 1.47
C SER A 811 -6.32 -89.87 2.27
N ARG A 812 -5.92 -90.96 2.96
CA ARG A 812 -4.66 -91.05 3.72
C ARG A 812 -3.80 -92.29 3.43
N ARG A 813 -4.20 -93.15 2.48
CA ARG A 813 -3.51 -94.41 2.20
C ARG A 813 -3.40 -94.63 0.70
N GLY A 814 -2.17 -94.73 0.22
CA GLY A 814 -1.83 -95.18 -1.13
C GLY A 814 -0.83 -96.32 -1.07
N LEU A 815 -0.84 -97.17 -2.09
CA LEU A 815 0.13 -98.25 -2.30
C LEU A 815 0.94 -97.97 -3.56
N ILE A 816 2.21 -98.34 -3.52
CA ILE A 816 3.17 -98.32 -4.62
C ILE A 816 3.99 -99.61 -4.51
N ASP A 817 4.39 -100.17 -5.64
CA ASP A 817 5.14 -101.43 -5.65
C ASP A 817 6.52 -101.29 -4.98
N SER A 818 6.91 -102.33 -4.24
CA SER A 818 8.23 -102.44 -3.62
C SER A 818 9.33 -102.45 -4.69
N PRO A 819 10.50 -101.78 -4.48
CA PRO A 819 11.01 -101.23 -3.22
C PRO A 819 10.56 -99.80 -2.88
N GLN A 820 9.61 -99.23 -3.63
CA GLN A 820 9.17 -97.86 -3.42
C GLN A 820 8.29 -97.71 -2.18
N LYS A 821 8.19 -96.48 -1.66
CA LYS A 821 7.26 -96.13 -0.58
C LYS A 821 6.50 -94.86 -0.93
N PHE A 822 5.21 -94.80 -0.60
CA PHE A 822 4.37 -93.64 -0.85
C PHE A 822 3.51 -93.31 0.37
N SER A 823 3.29 -92.02 0.61
CA SER A 823 2.43 -91.51 1.68
C SER A 823 1.73 -90.23 1.21
N ILE A 824 0.48 -90.06 1.62
CA ILE A 824 -0.36 -88.91 1.27
C ILE A 824 -1.24 -88.52 2.45
N ASN A 825 -1.48 -87.22 2.62
CA ASN A 825 -2.34 -86.68 3.65
C ASN A 825 -3.23 -85.59 3.06
N SER A 826 -4.46 -85.97 2.66
CA SER A 826 -5.48 -85.06 2.13
C SER A 826 -5.94 -83.96 3.10
N GLY A 827 -5.72 -84.10 4.41
CA GLY A 827 -6.03 -83.02 5.37
C GLY A 827 -5.08 -81.83 5.23
N SER A 828 -3.84 -82.12 4.85
CA SER A 828 -2.79 -81.13 4.62
C SER A 828 -2.44 -80.89 3.15
N GLY A 829 -2.96 -81.73 2.25
CA GLY A 829 -2.57 -81.83 0.85
C GLY A 829 -1.16 -82.35 0.61
N ARG A 830 -0.39 -82.75 1.63
CA ARG A 830 1.00 -83.18 1.42
C ARG A 830 1.09 -84.62 0.93
N PHE A 831 2.04 -84.88 0.04
CA PHE A 831 2.44 -86.24 -0.32
C PHE A 831 3.97 -86.36 -0.38
N GLN A 832 4.47 -87.57 -0.15
CA GLN A 832 5.88 -87.91 -0.15
C GLN A 832 6.05 -89.34 -0.62
N SER A 833 7.13 -89.60 -1.35
CA SER A 833 7.54 -90.95 -1.71
C SER A 833 9.04 -91.15 -1.47
N VAL A 834 9.46 -92.40 -1.42
CA VAL A 834 10.87 -92.79 -1.48
C VAL A 834 11.04 -93.66 -2.70
N ILE A 835 11.82 -93.17 -3.66
CA ILE A 835 12.07 -93.83 -4.92
C ILE A 835 13.49 -94.41 -4.94
N THR A 836 13.62 -95.61 -5.48
CA THR A 836 14.87 -96.33 -5.72
C THR A 836 14.95 -96.62 -7.22
N LEU A 837 15.97 -96.06 -7.87
CA LEU A 837 16.30 -96.31 -9.27
C LEU A 837 17.60 -97.12 -9.37
N GLY A 838 17.78 -97.83 -10.49
CA GLY A 838 18.98 -98.64 -10.76
C GLY A 838 19.07 -99.93 -9.93
N SER A 839 20.17 -100.67 -10.13
CA SER A 839 20.48 -101.92 -9.42
C SER A 839 21.96 -101.97 -9.03
N GLY A 840 22.35 -102.89 -8.13
CA GLY A 840 23.75 -103.04 -7.73
C GLY A 840 24.39 -101.77 -7.16
N THR A 841 25.56 -101.40 -7.68
CA THR A 841 26.34 -100.20 -7.31
C THR A 841 25.76 -98.90 -7.84
N ASP A 842 24.93 -98.96 -8.89
CA ASP A 842 24.26 -97.81 -9.49
C ASP A 842 22.90 -97.52 -8.83
N ARG A 843 22.54 -98.30 -7.80
CA ARG A 843 21.32 -98.08 -7.03
C ARG A 843 21.34 -96.69 -6.38
N ARG A 844 20.34 -95.88 -6.67
CA ARG A 844 20.14 -94.55 -6.07
C ARG A 844 18.79 -94.50 -5.38
N ARG A 845 18.78 -94.05 -4.12
CA ARG A 845 17.56 -93.92 -3.30
C ARG A 845 17.40 -92.48 -2.84
N PHE A 846 16.25 -91.88 -3.11
CA PHE A 846 15.96 -90.49 -2.78
C PHE A 846 14.49 -90.31 -2.37
N ALA A 847 14.21 -89.20 -1.69
CA ALA A 847 12.86 -88.85 -1.24
C ALA A 847 12.28 -87.75 -2.12
N THR A 848 10.97 -87.83 -2.36
CA THR A 848 10.18 -86.79 -3.03
C THR A 848 9.36 -86.04 -2.00
N SER A 849 9.01 -84.79 -2.31
CA SER A 849 8.08 -84.00 -1.52
C SER A 849 7.19 -83.19 -2.45
N GLY A 850 5.88 -83.23 -2.20
CA GLY A 850 4.94 -82.42 -2.95
C GLY A 850 3.68 -82.05 -2.19
N LEU A 851 2.85 -81.26 -2.86
CA LEU A 851 1.60 -80.72 -2.38
C LEU A 851 0.52 -80.89 -3.46
N LEU A 852 -0.66 -81.36 -3.06
CA LEU A 852 -1.88 -81.33 -3.85
C LEU A 852 -2.31 -79.86 -3.99
N ILE A 853 -2.38 -79.39 -5.22
CA ILE A 853 -2.66 -78.01 -5.58
C ILE A 853 -3.85 -78.01 -6.54
N PRO A 854 -4.87 -77.16 -6.31
CA PRO A 854 -5.99 -77.03 -7.22
C PRO A 854 -5.55 -76.64 -8.63
N GLU A 855 -6.05 -77.37 -9.61
CA GLU A 855 -5.82 -77.10 -11.02
C GLU A 855 -6.83 -76.04 -11.50
N LEU A 856 -6.34 -75.02 -12.18
CA LEU A 856 -7.21 -73.93 -12.66
C LEU A 856 -7.82 -74.30 -14.01
N GLY A 857 -9.12 -74.05 -14.18
CA GLY A 857 -9.81 -74.25 -15.45
C GLY A 857 -10.42 -75.63 -15.66
N THR A 858 -10.39 -76.50 -14.65
CA THR A 858 -11.11 -77.79 -14.61
C THR A 858 -12.61 -77.58 -14.36
N ALA A 859 -13.42 -78.62 -14.63
CA ALA A 859 -14.87 -78.59 -14.42
C ALA A 859 -15.25 -78.49 -12.93
N ASP A 860 -14.51 -79.17 -12.05
CA ASP A 860 -14.58 -78.94 -10.60
C ASP A 860 -13.43 -78.01 -10.18
N PRO A 861 -13.71 -76.79 -9.68
CA PRO A 861 -12.70 -75.81 -9.28
C PRO A 861 -11.82 -76.24 -8.09
N PHE A 862 -12.07 -77.41 -7.50
CA PHE A 862 -11.29 -77.99 -6.40
C PHE A 862 -10.53 -79.26 -6.80
N ASP A 863 -10.59 -79.69 -8.06
CA ASP A 863 -9.75 -80.77 -8.57
C ASP A 863 -8.28 -80.41 -8.37
N THR A 864 -7.48 -81.38 -7.93
CA THR A 864 -6.08 -81.14 -7.56
C THR A 864 -5.12 -82.04 -8.30
N VAL A 865 -3.98 -81.49 -8.70
CA VAL A 865 -2.80 -82.23 -9.13
C VAL A 865 -1.72 -82.08 -8.07
N GLY A 866 -0.95 -83.13 -7.83
CA GLY A 866 0.20 -83.06 -6.94
C GLY A 866 1.41 -82.50 -7.68
N HIS A 867 1.97 -81.39 -7.20
CA HIS A 867 3.25 -80.88 -7.69
C HIS A 867 4.31 -80.92 -6.59
N GLY A 868 5.56 -81.15 -6.99
CA GLY A 868 6.66 -81.19 -6.05
C GLY A 868 8.02 -81.31 -6.69
N TYR A 869 8.98 -81.62 -5.84
CA TYR A 869 10.38 -81.80 -6.22
C TYR A 869 10.99 -83.02 -5.52
N PHE A 870 12.09 -83.49 -6.06
CA PHE A 870 13.01 -84.40 -5.40
C PHE A 870 14.44 -83.90 -5.55
N LEU A 871 15.32 -84.32 -4.65
CA LEU A 871 16.74 -83.97 -4.69
C LEU A 871 17.56 -85.21 -5.04
N PHE A 872 18.32 -85.11 -6.11
CA PHE A 872 19.08 -86.21 -6.69
C PHE A 872 20.58 -85.93 -6.67
N PRO A 873 21.41 -86.79 -6.05
CA PRO A 873 22.85 -86.66 -6.09
C PRO A 873 23.36 -87.16 -7.45
N VAL A 874 23.76 -86.23 -8.32
CA VAL A 874 24.32 -86.55 -9.65
C VAL A 874 25.78 -86.99 -9.51
N ASP A 875 26.52 -86.37 -8.59
CA ASP A 875 27.87 -86.76 -8.18
C ASP A 875 28.08 -86.49 -6.66
N PRO A 876 29.24 -86.84 -6.05
CA PRO A 876 29.48 -86.65 -4.62
C PRO A 876 29.36 -85.20 -4.12
N ASN A 877 29.51 -84.22 -5.00
CA ASN A 877 29.57 -82.79 -4.70
C ASN A 877 28.35 -82.01 -5.22
N GLN A 878 27.57 -82.57 -6.16
CA GLN A 878 26.43 -81.89 -6.79
C GLN A 878 25.09 -82.62 -6.56
N ILE A 879 24.15 -81.94 -5.91
CA ILE A 879 22.75 -82.35 -5.84
C ILE A 879 21.90 -81.44 -6.74
N ARG A 880 21.16 -82.05 -7.67
CA ARG A 880 20.17 -81.39 -8.54
C ARG A 880 18.75 -81.66 -8.06
N SER A 881 17.81 -80.82 -8.48
CA SER A 881 16.39 -80.99 -8.21
C SER A 881 15.68 -81.48 -9.46
N GLY A 882 14.74 -82.42 -9.32
CA GLY A 882 13.86 -82.85 -10.42
C GLY A 882 12.39 -82.70 -10.04
N MET A 883 11.50 -82.76 -11.04
CA MET A 883 10.07 -82.55 -10.85
C MET A 883 9.34 -83.82 -10.41
N VAL A 884 8.30 -83.64 -9.60
CA VAL A 884 7.39 -84.70 -9.16
C VAL A 884 5.96 -84.27 -9.48
N VAL A 885 5.24 -85.11 -10.21
CA VAL A 885 3.81 -84.91 -10.51
C VAL A 885 3.02 -86.12 -10.03
N LEU A 886 1.92 -85.90 -9.31
CA LEU A 886 0.95 -86.93 -8.93
C LEU A 886 -0.39 -86.58 -9.56
N GLU A 887 -0.86 -87.42 -10.47
CA GLU A 887 -2.07 -87.19 -11.27
C GLU A 887 -2.90 -88.48 -11.39
N PRO A 888 -4.16 -88.41 -11.85
CA PRO A 888 -4.94 -89.59 -12.21
C PRO A 888 -4.19 -90.49 -13.19
N ALA A 889 -4.40 -91.81 -13.09
CA ALA A 889 -3.92 -92.71 -14.13
C ALA A 889 -4.72 -92.46 -15.44
N PRO A 890 -4.09 -92.59 -16.62
CA PRO A 890 -4.74 -92.39 -17.92
C PRO A 890 -5.94 -93.30 -18.19
#